data_AF-A0A2S0VLV0-F1
#
_entry.id   AF-A0A2S0VLV0-F1
#
_cell.length_a   1.000
_cell.length_b   1.000
_cell.length_c   1.000
_cell.angle_alpha   90.00
_cell.angle_beta   90.00
_cell.angle_gamma   90.00
#
_symmetry.space_group_name_H-M   'P 1'
#
loop_
_entity.id
_entity.type
_entity.pdbx_description
1 polymer ?
#
loop_
_entity_poly.entity_id
_entity_poly.type
_entity_poly.pdbx_seq_one_letter_code
_entity_poly.pdbx_strand_id
1 'polypeptide(L)'
;MSKIIYTITDEAPALATHSLLPIIQAYAGQAGVEVETRDISLAGRILANLSDYLPEDQKTADALAELGDLAKTPEANIIKLPNISASIPQLIAAIKELQGKGFALPDFPEEPKNDEEKAIKAAYAKVLGSAVNPVLREGNSDRRAPGAVKQYAQANPHRMGEWKSDSKAHVASMTGGDFYGSEKSVTVEADSQFKIEFQAEDGSVTELKGFAPLLAGEVIDSSVMSAKALQAFLAEQIVDAKEKDVLFSLHMKATMMKVSDPIIFGQCVSVFYKDVFEKHAEVLARLAVDVNNGIGDLYAKLGQLDEAKQAEIKADIEALYAEAPALAMVDSDKGITNLHVPSDVIIDASMPAMIRGGGKMWNAEGKEQDAKAVIPDRCYAGVYDETIKFCIENGAFDVTTMGTVPNVGLMAQKAEEYGSHDKTFQASGTGSIKVVSDSGEVLMEQAVEAGDIFRMSQAKDAPIQDWVKLAVTRSRLSNTPVIFWLDKNRAHDAQMIAKVEKYLPDHDTSGLDIQILSPVEATKVTLKRCKEGLDTISATGNVLRDYLTDLFPILELGTSAKMLSIVPLMNGGGLFETGAGGSAPKHVQQFEKENYLRWDSLGEFLALAASLEHLSNFASNPKAQVLADTLDAATGKFLLNDKSPARKLGSIDNRGSHFYLALYWAQELAAQTADAELQAKFAPLAESLTANEDKIVGELNGAQGPAQDVGGYFQPNAELAGKAMRPSATLNAAIEAL
;
A
#
# COMPACT_ATOMS: atom_id res chain seq x y z
N MET A 1 26.49 20.72 -2.99
CA MET A 1 25.11 21.17 -3.21
C MET A 1 24.23 20.02 -2.81
N SER A 2 23.26 20.24 -1.94
CA SER A 2 22.40 19.17 -1.42
C SER A 2 21.37 18.79 -2.48
N LYS A 3 21.09 17.48 -2.65
CA LYS A 3 20.22 16.99 -3.72
C LYS A 3 18.95 16.35 -3.18
N ILE A 4 17.85 16.56 -3.88
CA ILE A 4 16.61 15.80 -3.74
C ILE A 4 16.37 15.08 -5.07
N ILE A 5 16.07 13.80 -5.02
CA ILE A 5 15.64 13.04 -6.19
C ILE A 5 14.12 12.97 -6.22
N TYR A 6 13.50 13.53 -7.24
CA TYR A 6 12.07 13.49 -7.49
C TYR A 6 11.76 12.41 -8.54
N THR A 7 10.92 11.44 -8.19
CA THR A 7 10.61 10.33 -9.11
C THR A 7 9.60 10.74 -10.18
N ILE A 8 9.91 10.45 -11.44
CA ILE A 8 8.94 10.48 -12.53
C ILE A 8 8.28 9.10 -12.60
N THR A 9 6.95 9.08 -12.57
CA THR A 9 6.14 7.88 -12.41
C THR A 9 5.12 7.75 -13.53
N ASP A 10 3.88 7.38 -13.23
CA ASP A 10 2.87 7.02 -14.21
C ASP A 10 1.57 7.82 -13.98
N GLU A 11 0.74 7.94 -15.02
CA GLU A 11 -0.66 8.39 -14.91
C GLU A 11 -0.85 9.75 -14.21
N ALA A 12 -1.68 9.83 -13.16
CA ALA A 12 -2.06 11.07 -12.52
C ALA A 12 -0.90 11.79 -11.79
N PRO A 13 -0.05 11.12 -10.97
CA PRO A 13 1.11 11.76 -10.36
C PRO A 13 2.15 12.22 -11.39
N ALA A 14 2.31 11.50 -12.52
CA ALA A 14 3.18 11.96 -13.61
C ALA A 14 2.67 13.28 -14.22
N LEU A 15 1.36 13.39 -14.48
CA LEU A 15 0.76 14.66 -14.93
C LEU A 15 0.92 15.77 -13.88
N ALA A 16 0.62 15.50 -12.61
CA ALA A 16 0.78 16.47 -11.52
C ALA A 16 2.22 16.99 -11.40
N THR A 17 3.20 16.10 -11.58
CA THR A 17 4.64 16.43 -11.56
C THR A 17 5.00 17.50 -12.59
N HIS A 18 4.40 17.47 -13.80
CA HIS A 18 4.64 18.53 -14.81
C HIS A 18 4.18 19.93 -14.38
N SER A 19 3.26 20.02 -13.41
CA SER A 19 2.81 21.29 -12.83
C SER A 19 3.61 21.67 -11.57
N LEU A 20 3.83 20.72 -10.66
CA LEU A 20 4.40 20.99 -9.34
C LEU A 20 5.93 21.08 -9.35
N LEU A 21 6.63 20.23 -10.11
CA LEU A 21 8.09 20.13 -10.07
C LEU A 21 8.81 21.45 -10.39
N PRO A 22 8.36 22.27 -11.39
CA PRO A 22 8.98 23.58 -11.63
C PRO A 22 8.87 24.54 -10.44
N ILE A 23 7.76 24.49 -9.69
CA ILE A 23 7.57 25.29 -8.47
C ILE A 23 8.56 24.82 -7.40
N ILE A 24 8.65 23.50 -7.17
CA ILE A 24 9.59 22.92 -6.20
C ILE A 24 11.03 23.32 -6.54
N GLN A 25 11.45 23.17 -7.81
CA GLN A 25 12.79 23.51 -8.28
C GLN A 25 13.12 24.98 -8.04
N ALA A 26 12.20 25.89 -8.36
CA ALA A 26 12.40 27.33 -8.16
C ALA A 26 12.55 27.68 -6.67
N TYR A 27 11.73 27.09 -5.79
CA TYR A 27 11.77 27.37 -4.35
C TYR A 27 13.00 26.75 -3.68
N ALA A 28 13.28 25.47 -3.95
CA ALA A 28 14.41 24.73 -3.40
C ALA A 28 15.76 25.32 -3.83
N GLY A 29 15.85 25.83 -5.06
CA GLY A 29 17.04 26.51 -5.57
C GLY A 29 17.48 27.70 -4.72
N GLN A 30 16.54 28.42 -4.08
CA GLN A 30 16.86 29.55 -3.20
C GLN A 30 17.54 29.14 -1.89
N ALA A 31 17.44 27.87 -1.51
CA ALA A 31 18.15 27.26 -0.39
C ALA A 31 19.41 26.47 -0.82
N GLY A 32 19.82 26.57 -2.08
CA GLY A 32 20.96 25.81 -2.61
C GLY A 32 20.71 24.31 -2.69
N VAL A 33 19.44 23.92 -2.86
CA VAL A 33 19.00 22.53 -3.02
C VAL A 33 18.69 22.26 -4.49
N GLU A 34 19.37 21.26 -5.06
CA GLU A 34 19.14 20.80 -6.44
C GLU A 34 18.08 19.70 -6.42
N VAL A 35 17.08 19.79 -7.31
CA VAL A 35 16.06 18.74 -7.47
C VAL A 35 16.23 18.07 -8.83
N GLU A 36 16.78 16.86 -8.80
CA GLU A 36 16.96 16.01 -9.97
C GLU A 36 15.80 15.02 -10.14
N THR A 37 15.62 14.50 -11.35
CA THR A 37 14.59 13.51 -11.64
C THR A 37 15.17 12.13 -11.92
N ARG A 38 14.45 11.07 -11.56
CA ARG A 38 14.71 9.69 -12.01
C ARG A 38 13.42 9.06 -12.52
N ASP A 39 13.47 8.52 -13.73
CA ASP A 39 12.31 7.93 -14.40
C ASP A 39 12.14 6.46 -14.02
N ILE A 40 11.12 6.19 -13.21
CA ILE A 40 10.74 4.85 -12.78
C ILE A 40 9.36 4.46 -13.30
N SER A 41 8.85 5.17 -14.32
CA SER A 41 7.62 4.82 -15.03
C SER A 41 7.67 3.39 -15.56
N LEU A 42 6.50 2.79 -15.82
CA LEU A 42 6.41 1.49 -16.47
C LEU A 42 7.15 1.49 -17.81
N ALA A 43 6.96 2.53 -18.61
CA ALA A 43 7.62 2.66 -19.90
C ALA A 43 9.15 2.77 -19.78
N GLY A 44 9.66 3.65 -18.89
CA GLY A 44 11.09 3.79 -18.63
C GLY A 44 11.74 2.48 -18.15
N ARG A 45 11.08 1.74 -17.26
CA ARG A 45 11.57 0.43 -16.78
C ARG A 45 11.56 -0.65 -17.84
N ILE A 46 10.57 -0.66 -18.75
CA ILE A 46 10.56 -1.57 -19.92
C ILE A 46 11.80 -1.29 -20.77
N LEU A 47 12.04 -0.03 -21.14
CA LEU A 47 13.17 0.35 -22.00
C LEU A 47 14.52 0.00 -21.37
N ALA A 48 14.68 0.23 -20.06
CA ALA A 48 15.90 -0.14 -19.34
C ALA A 48 16.14 -1.65 -19.29
N ASN A 49 15.11 -2.46 -18.98
CA ASN A 49 15.27 -3.91 -18.81
C ASN A 49 15.32 -4.69 -20.14
N LEU A 50 14.83 -4.10 -21.24
CA LEU A 50 14.88 -4.68 -22.59
C LEU A 50 15.98 -4.02 -23.45
N SER A 51 16.92 -3.31 -22.83
CA SER A 51 17.99 -2.57 -23.50
C SER A 51 18.79 -3.42 -24.50
N ASP A 52 19.03 -4.70 -24.21
CA ASP A 52 19.73 -5.62 -25.12
C ASP A 52 18.99 -5.89 -26.45
N TYR A 53 17.69 -5.63 -26.50
CA TYR A 53 16.85 -5.75 -27.70
C TYR A 53 16.69 -4.43 -28.46
N LEU A 54 17.18 -3.32 -27.89
CA LEU A 54 17.03 -1.99 -28.45
C LEU A 54 18.29 -1.54 -29.22
N PRO A 55 18.14 -0.80 -30.34
CA PRO A 55 19.22 -0.04 -30.95
C PRO A 55 19.89 0.93 -29.97
N GLU A 56 21.19 1.22 -30.15
CA GLU A 56 21.97 2.07 -29.24
C GLU A 56 21.36 3.46 -28.98
N ASP A 57 20.69 4.05 -29.98
CA ASP A 57 20.02 5.36 -29.88
C ASP A 57 18.68 5.31 -29.11
N GLN A 58 18.17 4.12 -28.82
CA GLN A 58 16.93 3.89 -28.08
C GLN A 58 17.16 3.41 -26.65
N LYS A 59 18.41 3.11 -26.27
CA LYS A 59 18.75 2.62 -24.93
C LYS A 59 18.63 3.74 -23.90
N THR A 60 18.06 3.40 -22.75
CA THR A 60 17.95 4.31 -21.60
C THR A 60 18.72 3.75 -20.40
N ALA A 61 19.15 4.62 -19.49
CA ALA A 61 19.75 4.20 -18.23
C ALA A 61 18.72 3.48 -17.34
N ASP A 62 19.18 2.51 -16.53
CA ASP A 62 18.35 1.88 -15.51
C ASP A 62 18.30 2.75 -14.25
N ALA A 63 17.39 3.72 -14.26
CA ALA A 63 17.19 4.64 -13.15
C ALA A 63 16.70 3.94 -11.87
N LEU A 64 16.02 2.78 -11.97
CA LEU A 64 15.59 2.02 -10.80
C LEU A 64 16.79 1.34 -10.12
N ALA A 65 17.70 0.77 -10.90
CA ALA A 65 18.95 0.24 -10.37
C ALA A 65 19.79 1.34 -9.70
N GLU A 66 19.95 2.50 -10.36
CA GLU A 66 20.66 3.65 -9.80
C GLU A 66 20.04 4.11 -8.46
N LEU A 67 18.71 4.24 -8.40
CA LEU A 67 18.01 4.59 -7.16
C LEU A 67 18.16 3.53 -6.08
N GLY A 68 18.21 2.25 -6.43
CA GLY A 68 18.46 1.15 -5.50
C GLY A 68 19.85 1.19 -4.88
N ASP A 69 20.84 1.63 -5.65
CA ASP A 69 22.19 1.86 -5.12
C ASP A 69 22.26 3.15 -4.30
N LEU A 70 21.61 4.23 -4.75
CA LEU A 70 21.49 5.47 -3.98
C LEU A 70 20.81 5.22 -2.64
N ALA A 71 19.74 4.44 -2.57
CA ALA A 71 19.01 4.13 -1.33
C ALA A 71 19.88 3.45 -0.26
N LYS A 72 21.07 2.96 -0.63
CA LYS A 72 22.07 2.37 0.28
C LYS A 72 23.15 3.37 0.69
N THR A 73 23.07 4.64 0.31
CA THR A 73 24.04 5.67 0.69
C THR A 73 23.43 6.66 1.70
N PRO A 74 24.24 7.28 2.57
CA PRO A 74 23.75 8.29 3.51
C PRO A 74 23.20 9.54 2.83
N GLU A 75 23.65 9.86 1.60
CA GLU A 75 23.24 11.06 0.87
C GLU A 75 21.87 10.94 0.20
N ALA A 76 21.23 9.78 0.25
CA ALA A 76 19.93 9.58 -0.38
C ALA A 76 18.87 10.51 0.22
N ASN A 77 18.22 11.28 -0.64
CA ASN A 77 16.99 12.00 -0.32
C ASN A 77 16.04 11.85 -1.50
N ILE A 78 15.11 10.91 -1.40
CA ILE A 78 14.29 10.46 -2.53
C ILE A 78 12.83 10.75 -2.22
N ILE A 79 12.17 11.59 -3.02
CA ILE A 79 10.71 11.78 -3.01
C ILE A 79 10.09 10.80 -4.00
N LYS A 80 9.36 9.81 -3.47
CA LYS A 80 8.78 8.69 -4.21
C LYS A 80 7.27 8.86 -4.39
N LEU A 81 6.86 9.12 -5.62
CA LEU A 81 5.45 9.22 -6.00
C LEU A 81 4.86 7.84 -6.30
N PRO A 82 3.53 7.63 -6.21
CA PRO A 82 2.88 6.39 -6.64
C PRO A 82 3.21 6.03 -8.09
N ASN A 83 3.47 4.76 -8.36
CA ASN A 83 3.79 4.23 -9.69
C ASN A 83 2.98 2.95 -9.98
N ILE A 84 2.88 2.57 -11.25
CA ILE A 84 2.19 1.34 -11.66
C ILE A 84 2.97 0.10 -11.19
N SER A 85 2.26 -0.77 -10.47
CA SER A 85 2.65 -2.18 -10.32
C SER A 85 1.95 -2.99 -11.41
N ALA A 86 2.65 -3.24 -12.51
CA ALA A 86 2.00 -3.61 -13.77
C ALA A 86 1.41 -5.01 -13.73
N SER A 87 0.13 -5.11 -14.11
CA SER A 87 -0.49 -6.36 -14.56
C SER A 87 -0.03 -6.71 -15.98
N ILE A 88 -0.24 -7.96 -16.41
CA ILE A 88 0.08 -8.40 -17.77
C ILE A 88 -0.63 -7.53 -18.84
N PRO A 89 -1.95 -7.22 -18.73
CA PRO A 89 -2.61 -6.36 -19.71
C PRO A 89 -2.00 -4.95 -19.79
N GLN A 90 -1.62 -4.36 -18.66
CA GLN A 90 -0.96 -3.04 -18.64
C GLN A 90 0.43 -3.10 -19.28
N LEU A 91 1.20 -4.16 -19.02
CA LEU A 91 2.49 -4.37 -19.65
C LEU A 91 2.34 -4.45 -21.18
N ILE A 92 1.42 -5.28 -21.68
CA ILE A 92 1.17 -5.44 -23.12
C ILE A 92 0.74 -4.10 -23.75
N ALA A 93 -0.13 -3.34 -23.08
CA ALA A 93 -0.55 -2.02 -23.56
C ALA A 93 0.61 -1.02 -23.63
N ALA A 94 1.49 -1.01 -22.62
CA ALA A 94 2.69 -0.16 -22.61
C ALA A 94 3.69 -0.55 -23.72
N ILE A 95 3.92 -1.85 -23.93
CA ILE A 95 4.77 -2.35 -25.03
C ILE A 95 4.22 -1.86 -26.37
N LYS A 96 2.91 -2.01 -26.59
CA LYS A 96 2.26 -1.58 -27.84
C LYS A 96 2.36 -0.06 -28.06
N GLU A 97 2.23 0.74 -27.01
CA GLU A 97 2.44 2.20 -27.12
C GLU A 97 3.88 2.53 -27.51
N LEU A 98 4.87 1.90 -26.86
CA LEU A 98 6.28 2.12 -27.15
C LEU A 98 6.65 1.68 -28.58
N GLN A 99 6.17 0.52 -29.02
CA GLN A 99 6.32 0.07 -30.41
C GLN A 99 5.69 1.08 -31.39
N GLY A 100 4.50 1.61 -31.07
CA GLY A 100 3.85 2.68 -31.85
C GLY A 100 4.65 3.99 -31.91
N LYS A 101 5.56 4.20 -30.95
CA LYS A 101 6.51 5.33 -30.91
C LYS A 101 7.88 5.01 -31.55
N GLY A 102 8.02 3.82 -32.14
CA GLY A 102 9.22 3.41 -32.88
C GLY A 102 10.26 2.64 -32.08
N PHE A 103 9.98 2.28 -30.82
CA PHE A 103 10.88 1.42 -30.05
C PHE A 103 10.83 -0.02 -30.55
N ALA A 104 11.99 -0.61 -30.83
CA ALA A 104 12.10 -1.96 -31.39
C ALA A 104 11.98 -3.07 -30.33
N LEU A 105 10.93 -3.02 -29.51
CA LEU A 105 10.71 -3.96 -28.41
C LEU A 105 10.06 -5.27 -28.91
N PRO A 106 10.48 -6.44 -28.40
CA PRO A 106 9.77 -7.69 -28.64
C PRO A 106 8.43 -7.71 -27.91
N ASP A 107 7.45 -8.43 -28.46
CA ASP A 107 6.18 -8.69 -27.79
C ASP A 107 6.38 -9.53 -26.50
N PHE A 108 5.43 -9.47 -25.57
CA PHE A 108 5.44 -10.30 -24.37
C PHE A 108 4.95 -11.72 -24.69
N PRO A 109 5.78 -12.78 -24.54
CA PRO A 109 5.36 -14.15 -24.82
C PRO A 109 4.66 -14.74 -23.59
N GLU A 110 3.33 -14.78 -23.62
CA GLU A 110 2.52 -15.35 -22.53
C GLU A 110 2.85 -16.82 -22.28
N GLU A 111 2.99 -17.62 -23.34
CA GLU A 111 3.38 -19.02 -23.30
C GLU A 111 4.67 -19.28 -24.09
N PRO A 112 5.85 -19.11 -23.48
CA PRO A 112 7.11 -19.19 -24.21
C PRO A 112 7.35 -20.63 -24.74
N LYS A 113 7.61 -20.75 -26.03
CA LYS A 113 7.79 -22.03 -26.74
C LYS A 113 9.26 -22.40 -26.99
N ASN A 114 10.17 -21.44 -26.83
CA ASN A 114 11.60 -21.61 -27.05
C ASN A 114 12.42 -20.80 -26.02
N ASP A 115 13.75 -20.96 -26.04
CA ASP A 115 14.62 -20.34 -25.02
C ASP A 115 14.75 -18.81 -25.19
N GLU A 116 14.59 -18.29 -26.41
CA GLU A 116 14.56 -16.85 -26.66
C GLU A 116 13.31 -16.20 -26.04
N GLU A 117 12.12 -16.80 -26.25
CA GLU A 117 10.88 -16.34 -25.63
C GLU A 117 10.92 -16.47 -24.09
N LYS A 118 11.57 -17.51 -23.56
CA LYS A 118 11.80 -17.62 -22.11
C LYS A 118 12.69 -16.47 -21.59
N ALA A 119 13.74 -16.11 -22.32
CA ALA A 119 14.62 -15.00 -21.97
C ALA A 119 13.87 -13.65 -22.02
N ILE A 120 13.08 -13.41 -23.07
CA ILE A 120 12.23 -12.21 -23.20
C ILE A 120 11.23 -12.14 -22.04
N LYS A 121 10.54 -13.25 -21.75
CA LYS A 121 9.60 -13.32 -20.61
C LYS A 121 10.29 -13.01 -19.29
N ALA A 122 11.50 -13.55 -19.08
CA ALA A 122 12.28 -13.30 -17.88
C ALA A 122 12.73 -11.83 -17.75
N ALA A 123 13.07 -11.17 -18.86
CA ALA A 123 13.39 -9.75 -18.87
C ALA A 123 12.16 -8.90 -18.46
N TYR A 124 10.99 -9.17 -19.05
CA TYR A 124 9.74 -8.50 -18.67
C TYR A 124 9.28 -8.82 -17.25
N ALA A 125 9.57 -10.02 -16.74
CA ALA A 125 9.22 -10.41 -15.37
C ALA A 125 9.85 -9.50 -14.30
N LYS A 126 10.99 -8.84 -14.59
CA LYS A 126 11.60 -7.85 -13.70
C LYS A 126 10.78 -6.56 -13.57
N VAL A 127 9.89 -6.29 -14.52
CA VAL A 127 9.10 -5.05 -14.61
C VAL A 127 7.67 -5.24 -14.09
N LEU A 128 7.18 -6.49 -14.07
CA LEU A 128 5.84 -6.87 -13.62
C LEU A 128 5.66 -6.72 -12.11
N GLY A 129 4.42 -6.42 -11.70
CA GLY A 129 4.05 -6.29 -10.30
C GLY A 129 4.79 -5.16 -9.58
N SER A 130 4.95 -5.29 -8.26
CA SER A 130 5.62 -4.30 -7.42
C SER A 130 7.15 -4.39 -7.55
N ALA A 131 7.68 -3.96 -8.69
CA ALA A 131 9.12 -3.98 -8.97
C ALA A 131 9.91 -2.86 -8.29
N VAL A 132 9.30 -1.69 -8.05
CA VAL A 132 9.99 -0.50 -7.53
C VAL A 132 10.17 -0.52 -6.01
N ASN A 133 9.07 -0.69 -5.27
CA ASN A 133 9.09 -0.56 -3.80
C ASN A 133 10.13 -1.46 -3.12
N PRO A 134 10.33 -2.73 -3.53
CA PRO A 134 11.32 -3.59 -2.88
C PRO A 134 12.77 -3.18 -3.12
N VAL A 135 13.04 -2.33 -4.11
CA VAL A 135 14.38 -1.80 -4.41
C VAL A 135 14.66 -0.55 -3.58
N LEU A 136 13.65 0.29 -3.35
CA LEU A 136 13.81 1.57 -2.65
C LEU A 136 13.65 1.47 -1.13
N ARG A 137 12.87 0.50 -0.63
CA ARG A 137 12.58 0.33 0.81
C ARG A 137 13.71 -0.38 1.56
N GLU A 138 14.90 0.24 1.57
CA GLU A 138 16.08 -0.15 2.35
C GLU A 138 16.07 0.45 3.77
N GLY A 139 14.88 0.56 4.35
CA GLY A 139 14.62 1.19 5.65
C GLY A 139 13.27 0.81 6.21
N ASN A 140 13.06 1.07 7.50
CA ASN A 140 11.78 0.82 8.17
C ASN A 140 10.81 1.99 7.99
N SER A 141 9.54 1.79 8.34
CA SER A 141 8.47 2.75 8.11
C SER A 141 8.25 3.66 9.31
N ASP A 142 8.26 4.99 9.13
CA ASP A 142 7.64 5.99 10.01
C ASP A 142 6.42 6.57 9.30
N ARG A 143 5.22 6.09 9.69
CA ARG A 143 3.94 6.54 9.12
C ARG A 143 3.09 7.23 10.16
N ARG A 144 2.68 8.48 9.88
CA ARG A 144 1.93 9.31 10.83
C ARG A 144 1.18 10.46 10.16
N ALA A 145 0.10 10.91 10.79
CA ALA A 145 -0.61 12.10 10.35
C ALA A 145 0.24 13.35 10.69
N PRO A 146 0.43 14.30 9.77
CA PRO A 146 0.95 15.62 10.12
C PRO A 146 0.00 16.35 11.07
N GLY A 147 0.55 17.18 11.97
CA GLY A 147 -0.24 17.98 12.90
C GLY A 147 -1.26 18.88 12.18
N ALA A 148 -0.89 19.51 11.06
CA ALA A 148 -1.78 20.34 10.26
C ALA A 148 -2.97 19.57 9.68
N VAL A 149 -2.75 18.34 9.21
CA VAL A 149 -3.82 17.47 8.68
C VAL A 149 -4.77 17.04 9.80
N LYS A 150 -4.23 16.70 10.97
CA LYS A 150 -5.03 16.35 12.15
C LYS A 150 -5.90 17.53 12.62
N GLN A 151 -5.33 18.73 12.71
CA GLN A 151 -6.07 19.94 13.07
C GLN A 151 -7.19 20.26 12.07
N TYR A 152 -6.92 20.09 10.77
CA TYR A 152 -7.95 20.25 9.74
C TYR A 152 -9.09 19.26 9.93
N ALA A 153 -8.79 17.98 10.19
CA ALA A 153 -9.81 16.96 10.45
C ALA A 153 -10.64 17.29 11.69
N GLN A 154 -10.01 17.79 12.76
CA GLN A 154 -10.72 18.24 13.97
C GLN A 154 -11.65 19.43 13.71
N ALA A 155 -11.20 20.39 12.89
CA ALA A 155 -12.01 21.56 12.51
C ALA A 155 -13.10 21.24 11.48
N ASN A 156 -12.92 20.18 10.68
CA ASN A 156 -13.80 19.74 9.60
C ASN A 156 -14.06 18.23 9.71
N PRO A 157 -14.77 17.77 10.76
CA PRO A 157 -14.93 16.35 11.04
C PRO A 157 -15.68 15.65 9.91
N HIS A 158 -15.08 14.57 9.41
CA HIS A 158 -15.71 13.72 8.40
C HIS A 158 -16.80 12.85 9.03
N ARG A 159 -17.72 12.33 8.21
CA ARG A 159 -18.79 11.45 8.68
C ARG A 159 -18.23 10.14 9.23
N MET A 160 -18.65 9.80 10.45
CA MET A 160 -18.53 8.49 11.09
C MET A 160 -19.92 7.85 11.17
N GLY A 161 -20.02 6.57 10.82
CA GLY A 161 -21.24 5.79 10.92
C GLY A 161 -21.62 5.53 12.38
N GLU A 162 -22.92 5.44 12.65
CA GLU A 162 -23.43 5.16 13.99
C GLU A 162 -23.12 3.71 14.39
N TRP A 163 -22.54 3.53 15.57
CA TRP A 163 -22.38 2.23 16.22
C TRP A 163 -23.48 2.03 17.25
N LYS A 164 -24.28 0.98 17.07
CA LYS A 164 -25.34 0.59 17.99
C LYS A 164 -24.86 -0.52 18.91
N SER A 165 -25.32 -0.50 20.16
CA SER A 165 -25.00 -1.52 21.15
C SER A 165 -25.56 -2.91 20.81
N ASP A 166 -26.57 -2.97 19.94
CA ASP A 166 -27.19 -4.20 19.42
C ASP A 166 -26.68 -4.59 18.02
N SER A 167 -25.62 -3.94 17.54
CA SER A 167 -24.94 -4.31 16.29
C SER A 167 -24.51 -5.78 16.35
N LYS A 168 -24.78 -6.51 15.27
CA LYS A 168 -24.35 -7.90 15.09
C LYS A 168 -23.03 -8.01 14.33
N ALA A 169 -22.43 -6.89 13.96
CA ALA A 169 -21.15 -6.88 13.25
C ALA A 169 -20.05 -7.50 14.10
N HIS A 170 -19.25 -8.39 13.53
CA HIS A 170 -18.15 -9.05 14.22
C HIS A 170 -17.13 -9.62 13.23
N VAL A 171 -15.92 -9.88 13.71
CA VAL A 171 -14.93 -10.67 12.96
C VAL A 171 -15.13 -12.15 13.27
N ALA A 172 -14.93 -13.00 12.27
CA ALA A 172 -14.83 -14.44 12.44
C ALA A 172 -13.47 -14.93 11.93
N SER A 173 -12.74 -15.65 12.77
CA SER A 173 -11.46 -16.30 12.44
C SER A 173 -11.45 -17.75 12.91
N MET A 174 -10.53 -18.55 12.36
CA MET A 174 -10.36 -19.96 12.71
C MET A 174 -9.96 -20.10 14.19
N THR A 175 -10.23 -21.25 14.80
CA THR A 175 -9.85 -21.56 16.19
C THR A 175 -8.64 -22.49 16.29
N GLY A 176 -8.20 -23.05 15.16
CA GLY A 176 -7.07 -23.98 15.02
C GLY A 176 -6.85 -24.34 13.55
N GLY A 177 -5.67 -24.84 13.21
CA GLY A 177 -5.32 -25.24 11.84
C GLY A 177 -5.04 -24.08 10.87
N ASP A 178 -4.86 -22.86 11.37
CA ASP A 178 -4.41 -21.69 10.63
C ASP A 178 -2.89 -21.48 10.77
N PHE A 179 -2.34 -20.42 10.15
CA PHE A 179 -0.90 -20.15 10.25
C PHE A 179 -0.48 -19.83 11.68
N TYR A 180 -1.29 -19.05 12.40
CA TYR A 180 -1.06 -18.74 13.82
C TYR A 180 -0.87 -20.02 14.66
N GLY A 181 -1.75 -21.01 14.50
CA GLY A 181 -1.77 -22.20 15.35
C GLY A 181 -0.66 -23.21 15.09
N SER A 182 0.04 -23.11 13.96
CA SER A 182 1.09 -24.04 13.55
C SER A 182 2.49 -23.43 13.52
N GLU A 183 2.63 -22.13 13.76
CA GLU A 183 3.86 -21.39 13.58
C GLU A 183 5.02 -21.96 14.42
N LYS A 184 6.17 -22.13 13.77
CA LYS A 184 7.47 -22.45 14.38
C LYS A 184 8.47 -21.41 13.92
N SER A 185 9.41 -21.04 14.78
CA SER A 185 10.42 -20.04 14.45
C SER A 185 11.73 -20.30 15.19
N VAL A 186 12.84 -19.92 14.56
CA VAL A 186 14.19 -19.98 15.11
C VAL A 186 14.98 -18.71 14.72
N THR A 187 15.90 -18.30 15.58
CA THR A 187 16.95 -17.33 15.24
C THR A 187 18.18 -18.11 14.77
N VAL A 188 18.65 -17.82 13.56
CA VAL A 188 19.82 -18.46 12.95
C VAL A 188 21.10 -18.00 13.68
N GLU A 189 21.98 -18.92 14.08
CA GLU A 189 23.18 -18.57 14.86
C GLU A 189 24.36 -18.06 14.01
N ALA A 190 24.51 -18.57 12.79
CA ALA A 190 25.62 -18.27 11.89
C ALA A 190 25.15 -18.20 10.43
N ASP A 191 25.91 -17.49 9.59
CA ASP A 191 25.65 -17.45 8.14
C ASP A 191 25.59 -18.89 7.57
N SER A 192 24.56 -19.18 6.79
CA SER A 192 24.30 -20.49 6.21
C SER A 192 23.40 -20.34 4.98
N GLN A 193 22.83 -21.43 4.50
CA GLN A 193 21.81 -21.46 3.46
C GLN A 193 20.68 -22.38 3.90
N PHE A 194 19.49 -22.17 3.35
CA PHE A 194 18.36 -23.08 3.52
C PHE A 194 17.84 -23.56 2.17
N LYS A 195 17.32 -24.79 2.14
CA LYS A 195 16.44 -25.32 1.10
C LYS A 195 15.10 -25.72 1.71
N ILE A 196 14.06 -25.80 0.89
CA ILE A 196 12.73 -26.26 1.31
C ILE A 196 12.39 -27.52 0.51
N GLU A 197 12.07 -28.60 1.23
CA GLU A 197 11.74 -29.89 0.62
C GLU A 197 10.45 -30.48 1.20
N PHE A 198 9.66 -31.13 0.34
CA PHE A 198 8.52 -31.94 0.73
C PHE A 198 8.93 -33.41 0.79
N GLN A 199 8.77 -34.02 1.95
CA GLN A 199 8.95 -35.44 2.18
C GLN A 199 7.58 -36.11 2.29
N ALA A 200 7.25 -36.96 1.31
CA ALA A 200 6.01 -37.74 1.33
C ALA A 200 6.09 -38.92 2.31
N GLU A 201 4.93 -39.49 2.66
CA GLU A 201 4.86 -40.67 3.55
C GLU A 201 5.59 -41.91 3.03
N ASP A 202 5.77 -42.03 1.72
CA ASP A 202 6.54 -43.11 1.07
C ASP A 202 8.08 -42.90 1.14
N GLY A 203 8.51 -41.78 1.72
CA GLY A 203 9.91 -41.39 1.85
C GLY A 203 10.49 -40.65 0.64
N SER A 204 9.73 -40.45 -0.43
CA SER A 204 10.17 -39.63 -1.57
C SER A 204 10.33 -38.16 -1.15
N VAL A 205 11.34 -37.50 -1.73
CA VAL A 205 11.67 -36.10 -1.43
C VAL A 205 11.58 -35.28 -2.70
N THR A 206 10.78 -34.22 -2.66
CA THR A 206 10.63 -33.24 -3.74
C THR A 206 11.18 -31.90 -3.27
N GLU A 207 12.11 -31.33 -4.02
CA GLU A 207 12.58 -29.97 -3.75
C GLU A 207 11.46 -28.97 -4.12
N LEU A 208 11.06 -28.15 -3.15
CA LEU A 208 10.13 -27.03 -3.37
C LEU A 208 10.90 -25.73 -3.64
N LYS A 209 12.08 -25.58 -3.02
CA LYS A 209 13.00 -24.47 -3.22
C LYS A 209 14.44 -24.91 -3.00
N GLY A 210 15.31 -24.61 -3.96
CA GLY A 210 16.75 -24.78 -3.82
C GLY A 210 17.39 -23.82 -2.81
N PHE A 211 18.71 -23.95 -2.63
CA PHE A 211 19.44 -23.17 -1.62
C PHE A 211 19.31 -21.65 -1.79
N ALA A 212 19.02 -20.98 -0.68
CA ALA A 212 18.97 -19.53 -0.55
C ALA A 212 19.69 -19.09 0.75
N PRO A 213 20.26 -17.88 0.81
CA PRO A 213 21.11 -17.46 1.93
C PRO A 213 20.31 -17.20 3.23
N LEU A 214 20.96 -17.48 4.35
CA LEU A 214 20.59 -17.05 5.71
C LEU A 214 21.75 -16.27 6.31
N LEU A 215 21.42 -15.22 7.07
CA LEU A 215 22.39 -14.44 7.83
C LEU A 215 22.37 -14.81 9.32
N ALA A 216 23.52 -14.69 9.97
CA ALA A 216 23.62 -14.78 11.42
C ALA A 216 22.66 -13.77 12.08
N GLY A 217 21.89 -14.25 13.06
CA GLY A 217 20.89 -13.48 13.78
C GLY A 217 19.56 -13.30 13.04
N GLU A 218 19.42 -13.75 11.79
CA GLU A 218 18.14 -13.73 11.06
C GLU A 218 17.10 -14.60 11.76
N VAL A 219 15.89 -14.09 11.91
CA VAL A 219 14.73 -14.84 12.38
C VAL A 219 14.05 -15.46 11.16
N ILE A 220 13.79 -16.76 11.24
CA ILE A 220 13.01 -17.47 10.23
C ILE A 220 11.84 -18.18 10.91
N ASP A 221 10.72 -18.26 10.19
CA ASP A 221 9.49 -18.89 10.65
C ASP A 221 8.87 -19.75 9.56
N SER A 222 8.15 -20.79 9.96
CA SER A 222 7.34 -21.62 9.07
C SER A 222 5.98 -21.88 9.70
N SER A 223 4.94 -21.89 8.87
CA SER A 223 3.56 -22.16 9.30
C SER A 223 2.77 -22.84 8.19
N VAL A 224 1.71 -23.56 8.57
CA VAL A 224 0.78 -24.19 7.65
C VAL A 224 -0.67 -23.81 7.98
N MET A 225 -1.44 -23.52 6.93
CA MET A 225 -2.90 -23.45 7.02
C MET A 225 -3.49 -24.74 6.44
N SER A 226 -4.22 -25.47 7.28
CA SER A 226 -4.90 -26.69 6.88
C SER A 226 -6.09 -26.37 5.99
N ALA A 227 -6.10 -26.91 4.77
CA ALA A 227 -7.21 -26.73 3.83
C ALA A 227 -8.51 -27.32 4.37
N LYS A 228 -8.42 -28.47 5.05
CA LYS A 228 -9.57 -29.12 5.67
C LYS A 228 -10.16 -28.27 6.80
N ALA A 229 -9.31 -27.74 7.69
CA ALA A 229 -9.77 -26.88 8.78
C ALA A 229 -10.38 -25.58 8.25
N LEU A 230 -9.76 -24.98 7.22
CA LEU A 230 -10.25 -23.78 6.56
C LEU A 230 -11.63 -24.01 5.93
N GLN A 231 -11.82 -25.08 5.15
CA GLN A 231 -13.10 -25.40 4.53
C GLN A 231 -14.21 -25.66 5.56
N ALA A 232 -13.90 -26.38 6.64
CA ALA A 232 -14.84 -26.63 7.73
C ALA A 232 -15.27 -25.33 8.42
N PHE A 233 -14.29 -24.46 8.74
CA PHE A 233 -14.55 -23.14 9.29
C PHE A 233 -15.43 -22.29 8.37
N LEU A 234 -15.10 -22.21 7.08
CA LEU A 234 -15.86 -21.43 6.10
C LEU A 234 -17.32 -21.91 5.99
N ALA A 235 -17.53 -23.23 5.95
CA ALA A 235 -18.86 -23.82 5.90
C ALA A 235 -19.69 -23.45 7.15
N GLU A 236 -19.07 -23.54 8.34
CA GLU A 236 -19.70 -23.12 9.60
C GLU A 236 -20.05 -21.63 9.57
N GLN A 237 -19.13 -20.78 9.11
CA GLN A 237 -19.35 -19.33 9.11
C GLN A 237 -20.40 -18.86 8.12
N ILE A 238 -20.57 -19.55 6.99
CA ILE A 238 -21.65 -19.30 6.02
C ILE A 238 -23.01 -19.60 6.66
N VAL A 239 -23.14 -20.74 7.35
CA VAL A 239 -24.38 -21.09 8.05
C VAL A 239 -24.68 -20.08 9.17
N ASP A 240 -23.71 -19.77 10.03
CA ASP A 240 -23.92 -18.84 11.14
C ASP A 240 -24.24 -17.41 10.67
N ALA A 241 -23.71 -16.96 9.51
CA ALA A 241 -24.09 -15.67 8.92
C ALA A 241 -25.57 -15.64 8.52
N LYS A 242 -26.10 -16.73 7.96
CA LYS A 242 -27.52 -16.86 7.60
C LYS A 242 -28.40 -16.85 8.85
N GLU A 243 -28.01 -17.62 9.87
CA GLU A 243 -28.77 -17.71 11.14
C GLU A 243 -28.82 -16.37 11.89
N LYS A 244 -27.75 -15.59 11.84
CA LYS A 244 -27.68 -14.26 12.48
C LYS A 244 -28.27 -13.13 11.64
N ASP A 245 -28.62 -13.38 10.38
CA ASP A 245 -29.11 -12.38 9.42
C ASP A 245 -28.12 -11.20 9.27
N VAL A 246 -26.85 -11.55 8.99
CA VAL A 246 -25.78 -10.60 8.70
C VAL A 246 -25.16 -10.90 7.34
N LEU A 247 -24.60 -9.87 6.70
CA LEU A 247 -23.86 -10.07 5.45
C LEU A 247 -22.64 -10.94 5.71
N PHE A 248 -22.42 -11.94 4.86
CA PHE A 248 -21.15 -12.65 4.81
C PHE A 248 -20.16 -11.85 3.97
N SER A 249 -19.00 -11.54 4.54
CA SER A 249 -17.89 -10.88 3.84
C SER A 249 -16.56 -11.56 4.16
N LEU A 250 -15.71 -11.71 3.15
CA LEU A 250 -14.36 -12.24 3.23
C LEU A 250 -13.36 -11.11 2.96
N HIS A 251 -12.39 -10.96 3.86
CA HIS A 251 -11.41 -9.87 3.81
C HIS A 251 -9.99 -10.45 3.72
N MET A 252 -9.38 -10.36 2.53
CA MET A 252 -8.05 -10.90 2.24
C MET A 252 -7.13 -9.84 1.63
N LYS A 253 -5.89 -10.20 1.31
CA LYS A 253 -4.92 -9.31 0.66
C LYS A 253 -4.34 -9.95 -0.61
N ALA A 254 -5.22 -10.46 -1.47
CA ALA A 254 -4.88 -11.32 -2.62
C ALA A 254 -3.88 -10.71 -3.63
N THR A 255 -3.81 -9.38 -3.75
CA THR A 255 -2.85 -8.71 -4.65
C THR A 255 -1.42 -8.74 -4.12
N MET A 256 -1.25 -8.59 -2.80
CA MET A 256 0.07 -8.60 -2.16
C MET A 256 0.48 -10.02 -1.81
N MET A 257 -0.40 -10.77 -1.12
CA MET A 257 -0.20 -12.18 -0.79
C MET A 257 -0.54 -13.10 -1.97
N LYS A 258 0.16 -12.89 -3.09
CA LYS A 258 -0.15 -13.44 -4.42
C LYS A 258 -0.20 -14.97 -4.55
N VAL A 259 0.18 -15.72 -3.52
CA VAL A 259 0.14 -17.20 -3.51
C VAL A 259 -0.89 -17.70 -2.51
N SER A 260 -0.76 -17.36 -1.22
CA SER A 260 -1.65 -17.87 -0.17
C SER A 260 -3.09 -17.40 -0.31
N ASP A 261 -3.29 -16.10 -0.50
CA ASP A 261 -4.62 -15.50 -0.36
C ASP A 261 -5.56 -15.85 -1.52
N PRO A 262 -5.10 -15.93 -2.79
CA PRO A 262 -5.93 -16.48 -3.87
C PRO A 262 -6.40 -17.92 -3.60
N ILE A 263 -5.56 -18.76 -2.97
CA ILE A 263 -5.96 -20.14 -2.61
C ILE A 263 -7.02 -20.12 -1.50
N ILE A 264 -6.83 -19.30 -0.46
CA ILE A 264 -7.82 -19.14 0.63
C ILE A 264 -9.15 -18.62 0.07
N PHE A 265 -9.09 -17.63 -0.82
CA PHE A 265 -10.26 -17.06 -1.50
C PHE A 265 -10.98 -18.12 -2.34
N GLY A 266 -10.24 -18.88 -3.15
CA GLY A 266 -10.78 -19.97 -3.96
C GLY A 266 -11.42 -21.08 -3.13
N GLN A 267 -10.90 -21.38 -1.94
CA GLN A 267 -11.55 -22.30 -1.00
C GLN A 267 -12.88 -21.73 -0.48
N CYS A 268 -12.95 -20.44 -0.15
CA CYS A 268 -14.22 -19.79 0.22
C CYS A 268 -15.25 -19.84 -0.90
N VAL A 269 -14.84 -19.55 -2.14
CA VAL A 269 -15.71 -19.67 -3.33
C VAL A 269 -16.17 -21.11 -3.49
N SER A 270 -15.26 -22.09 -3.40
CA SER A 270 -15.59 -23.51 -3.55
C SER A 270 -16.59 -23.99 -2.49
N VAL A 271 -16.46 -23.54 -1.25
CA VAL A 271 -17.39 -23.89 -0.17
C VAL A 271 -18.74 -23.18 -0.33
N PHE A 272 -18.75 -21.90 -0.69
CA PHE A 272 -19.99 -21.13 -0.86
C PHE A 272 -20.83 -21.63 -2.04
N TYR A 273 -20.19 -21.93 -3.17
CA TYR A 273 -20.85 -22.38 -4.41
C TYR A 273 -20.83 -23.90 -4.59
N LYS A 274 -20.62 -24.66 -3.51
CA LYS A 274 -20.38 -26.11 -3.54
C LYS A 274 -21.39 -26.86 -4.40
N ASP A 275 -22.68 -26.68 -4.13
CA ASP A 275 -23.74 -27.43 -4.83
C ASP A 275 -23.80 -27.11 -6.33
N VAL A 276 -23.56 -25.84 -6.70
CA VAL A 276 -23.49 -25.40 -8.10
C VAL A 276 -22.28 -26.02 -8.80
N PHE A 277 -21.13 -26.03 -8.11
CA PHE A 277 -19.89 -26.58 -8.67
C PHE A 277 -19.95 -28.10 -8.81
N GLU A 278 -20.50 -28.82 -7.84
CA GLU A 278 -20.71 -30.27 -7.92
C GLU A 278 -21.66 -30.64 -9.06
N LYS A 279 -22.78 -29.91 -9.22
CA LYS A 279 -23.75 -30.13 -10.30
C LYS A 279 -23.16 -29.89 -11.69
N HIS A 280 -22.20 -28.97 -11.83
CA HIS A 280 -21.65 -28.56 -13.13
C HIS A 280 -20.18 -28.91 -13.33
N ALA A 281 -19.61 -29.79 -12.51
CA ALA A 281 -18.17 -30.07 -12.46
C ALA A 281 -17.54 -30.34 -13.83
N GLU A 282 -18.16 -31.19 -14.67
CA GLU A 282 -17.65 -31.51 -16.00
C GLU A 282 -17.56 -30.28 -16.92
N VAL A 283 -18.56 -29.40 -16.87
CA VAL A 283 -18.60 -28.19 -17.70
C VAL A 283 -17.58 -27.17 -17.20
N LEU A 284 -17.47 -27.00 -15.88
CA LEU A 284 -16.50 -26.09 -15.26
C LEU A 284 -15.05 -26.52 -15.57
N ALA A 285 -14.78 -27.83 -15.50
CA ALA A 285 -13.47 -28.39 -15.87
C ALA A 285 -13.16 -28.16 -17.35
N ARG A 286 -14.13 -28.36 -18.25
CA ARG A 286 -13.97 -28.10 -19.70
C ARG A 286 -13.67 -26.62 -19.99
N LEU A 287 -14.30 -25.72 -19.25
CA LEU A 287 -14.05 -24.27 -19.36
C LEU A 287 -12.75 -23.83 -18.66
N ALA A 288 -12.07 -24.74 -17.95
CA ALA A 288 -10.92 -24.45 -17.10
C ALA A 288 -11.20 -23.27 -16.15
N VAL A 289 -12.35 -23.30 -15.45
CA VAL A 289 -12.70 -22.29 -14.45
C VAL A 289 -11.72 -22.34 -13.28
N ASP A 290 -11.17 -21.18 -12.93
CA ASP A 290 -10.22 -21.03 -11.83
C ASP A 290 -10.87 -20.26 -10.68
N VAL A 291 -11.28 -20.99 -9.66
CA VAL A 291 -11.95 -20.44 -8.47
C VAL A 291 -11.06 -19.52 -7.64
N ASN A 292 -9.73 -19.60 -7.79
CA ASN A 292 -8.80 -18.68 -7.13
C ASN A 292 -8.91 -17.27 -7.70
N ASN A 293 -9.50 -17.10 -8.90
CA ASN A 293 -9.83 -15.81 -9.51
C ASN A 293 -11.27 -15.36 -9.19
N GLY A 294 -11.98 -16.09 -8.31
CA GLY A 294 -13.34 -15.77 -7.89
C GLY A 294 -14.44 -16.27 -8.81
N ILE A 295 -15.70 -16.09 -8.39
CA ILE A 295 -16.86 -16.52 -9.20
C ILE A 295 -16.96 -15.74 -10.52
N GLY A 296 -16.33 -14.56 -10.59
CA GLY A 296 -16.25 -13.76 -11.81
C GLY A 296 -15.57 -14.49 -12.97
N ASP A 297 -14.64 -15.41 -12.69
CA ASP A 297 -13.98 -16.21 -13.74
C ASP A 297 -14.98 -17.16 -14.44
N LEU A 298 -15.91 -17.77 -13.70
CA LEU A 298 -17.01 -18.52 -14.28
C LEU A 298 -17.87 -17.62 -15.17
N TYR A 299 -18.32 -16.47 -14.64
CA TYR A 299 -19.15 -15.54 -15.40
C TYR A 299 -18.50 -15.07 -16.71
N ALA A 300 -17.19 -14.81 -16.69
CA ALA A 300 -16.42 -14.42 -17.88
C ALA A 300 -16.36 -15.54 -18.94
N LYS A 301 -16.44 -16.81 -18.53
CA LYS A 301 -16.35 -17.98 -19.42
C LYS A 301 -17.71 -18.53 -19.86
N LEU A 302 -18.81 -18.11 -19.24
CA LEU A 302 -20.17 -18.57 -19.59
C LEU A 302 -20.51 -18.37 -21.07
N GLY A 303 -20.02 -17.29 -21.70
CA GLY A 303 -20.27 -16.99 -23.12
C GLY A 303 -19.73 -18.05 -24.10
N GLN A 304 -18.91 -19.00 -23.63
CA GLN A 304 -18.41 -20.13 -24.42
C GLN A 304 -19.38 -21.32 -24.47
N LEU A 305 -20.47 -21.27 -23.71
CA LEU A 305 -21.51 -22.31 -23.64
C LEU A 305 -22.73 -21.95 -24.49
N ASP A 306 -23.57 -22.93 -24.79
CA ASP A 306 -24.90 -22.64 -25.36
C ASP A 306 -25.82 -21.93 -24.35
N GLU A 307 -26.81 -21.19 -24.86
CA GLU A 307 -27.71 -20.38 -24.04
C GLU A 307 -28.46 -21.20 -22.99
N ALA A 308 -28.83 -22.45 -23.30
CA ALA A 308 -29.57 -23.30 -22.38
C ALA A 308 -28.71 -23.65 -21.15
N LYS A 309 -27.45 -24.03 -21.37
CA LYS A 309 -26.53 -24.35 -20.28
C LYS A 309 -26.11 -23.12 -19.49
N GLN A 310 -25.95 -21.97 -20.15
CA GLN A 310 -25.73 -20.70 -19.46
C GLN A 310 -26.90 -20.34 -18.54
N ALA A 311 -28.14 -20.49 -19.02
CA ALA A 311 -29.33 -20.20 -18.25
C ALA A 311 -29.50 -21.16 -17.06
N GLU A 312 -29.20 -22.46 -17.25
CA GLU A 312 -29.20 -23.45 -16.18
C GLU A 312 -28.24 -23.05 -15.05
N ILE A 313 -26.97 -22.78 -15.38
CA ILE A 313 -25.95 -22.41 -14.37
C ILE A 313 -26.34 -21.12 -13.64
N LYS A 314 -26.83 -20.10 -14.36
CA LYS A 314 -27.28 -18.84 -13.75
C LYS A 314 -28.46 -19.06 -12.81
N ALA A 315 -29.43 -19.87 -13.20
CA ALA A 315 -30.58 -20.20 -12.36
C ALA A 315 -30.17 -20.96 -11.09
N ASP A 316 -29.20 -21.87 -11.19
CA ASP A 316 -28.67 -22.58 -10.01
C ASP A 316 -27.92 -21.64 -9.05
N ILE A 317 -27.20 -20.64 -9.58
CA ILE A 317 -26.56 -19.60 -8.75
C ILE A 317 -27.62 -18.68 -8.10
N GLU A 318 -28.66 -18.29 -8.84
CA GLU A 318 -29.77 -17.51 -8.28
C GLU A 318 -30.51 -18.27 -7.17
N ALA A 319 -30.74 -19.57 -7.37
CA ALA A 319 -31.33 -20.44 -6.35
C ALA A 319 -30.43 -20.56 -5.11
N LEU A 320 -29.11 -20.67 -5.30
CA LEU A 320 -28.15 -20.62 -4.19
C LEU A 320 -28.27 -19.32 -3.40
N TYR A 321 -28.30 -18.16 -4.06
CA TYR A 321 -28.41 -16.88 -3.35
C TYR A 321 -29.73 -16.69 -2.59
N ALA A 322 -30.81 -17.36 -2.99
CA ALA A 322 -32.06 -17.37 -2.23
C ALA A 322 -31.96 -18.18 -0.92
N GLU A 323 -31.03 -19.14 -0.85
CA GLU A 323 -30.86 -20.05 0.28
C GLU A 323 -29.57 -19.80 1.10
N ALA A 324 -28.58 -19.11 0.55
CA ALA A 324 -27.34 -18.76 1.23
C ALA A 324 -27.53 -17.49 2.12
N PRO A 325 -26.59 -17.18 3.04
CA PRO A 325 -26.54 -15.82 3.58
C PRO A 325 -26.34 -14.80 2.46
N ALA A 326 -26.86 -13.59 2.66
CA ALA A 326 -26.57 -12.48 1.77
C ALA A 326 -25.06 -12.16 1.80
N LEU A 327 -24.46 -11.92 0.63
CA LEU A 327 -23.07 -11.49 0.50
C LEU A 327 -22.95 -9.97 0.56
N ALA A 328 -21.84 -9.48 1.11
CA ALA A 328 -21.46 -8.09 0.90
C ALA A 328 -21.21 -7.81 -0.58
N MET A 329 -21.59 -6.61 -1.04
CA MET A 329 -21.48 -6.18 -2.44
C MET A 329 -20.35 -5.19 -2.63
N VAL A 330 -19.64 -5.34 -3.75
CA VAL A 330 -18.68 -4.37 -4.27
C VAL A 330 -19.41 -3.32 -5.12
N ASP A 331 -20.34 -3.78 -5.97
CA ASP A 331 -21.21 -2.95 -6.81
C ASP A 331 -22.58 -3.64 -6.93
N SER A 332 -23.54 -3.20 -6.12
CA SER A 332 -24.89 -3.80 -6.07
C SER A 332 -25.68 -3.61 -7.36
N ASP A 333 -25.48 -2.48 -8.07
CA ASP A 333 -26.19 -2.18 -9.32
C ASP A 333 -25.79 -3.15 -10.45
N LYS A 334 -24.58 -3.70 -10.36
CA LYS A 334 -24.06 -4.69 -11.31
C LYS A 334 -24.06 -6.12 -10.78
N GLY A 335 -24.55 -6.34 -9.56
CA GLY A 335 -24.52 -7.66 -8.92
C GLY A 335 -23.12 -8.18 -8.58
N ILE A 336 -22.11 -7.30 -8.47
CA ILE A 336 -20.74 -7.70 -8.14
C ILE A 336 -20.62 -7.89 -6.63
N THR A 337 -20.50 -9.15 -6.21
CA THR A 337 -20.35 -9.56 -4.81
C THR A 337 -18.89 -9.50 -4.35
N ASN A 338 -18.67 -9.56 -3.05
CA ASN A 338 -17.35 -9.73 -2.43
C ASN A 338 -16.58 -10.98 -2.94
N LEU A 339 -17.27 -12.04 -3.37
CA LEU A 339 -16.65 -13.25 -3.94
C LEU A 339 -16.38 -13.21 -5.46
N HIS A 340 -16.64 -12.08 -6.14
CA HIS A 340 -16.44 -11.97 -7.60
C HIS A 340 -14.98 -11.94 -8.02
N VAL A 341 -14.17 -11.07 -7.41
CA VAL A 341 -12.75 -10.89 -7.74
C VAL A 341 -11.94 -10.77 -6.45
N PRO A 342 -10.86 -11.56 -6.26
CA PRO A 342 -10.07 -11.57 -5.02
C PRO A 342 -9.47 -10.23 -4.61
N SER A 343 -9.23 -9.34 -5.58
CA SER A 343 -8.60 -8.04 -5.38
C SER A 343 -9.56 -6.90 -5.07
N ASP A 344 -10.88 -7.13 -5.13
CA ASP A 344 -11.86 -6.04 -4.97
C ASP A 344 -12.03 -5.62 -3.50
N VAL A 345 -11.95 -6.58 -2.58
CA VAL A 345 -12.10 -6.33 -1.12
C VAL A 345 -10.79 -6.67 -0.42
N ILE A 346 -9.98 -5.64 -0.21
CA ILE A 346 -8.64 -5.74 0.39
C ILE A 346 -8.75 -5.41 1.88
N ILE A 347 -8.30 -6.31 2.76
CA ILE A 347 -8.54 -6.29 4.22
C ILE A 347 -8.15 -4.96 4.90
N ASP A 348 -6.99 -4.39 4.56
CA ASP A 348 -6.47 -3.16 5.13
C ASP A 348 -7.34 -1.94 4.82
N ALA A 349 -7.96 -1.86 3.65
CA ALA A 349 -8.88 -0.78 3.31
C ALA A 349 -10.34 -1.09 3.69
N SER A 350 -10.77 -2.34 3.48
CA SER A 350 -12.17 -2.76 3.65
C SER A 350 -12.59 -2.86 5.12
N MET A 351 -11.71 -3.33 6.01
CA MET A 351 -12.03 -3.41 7.44
C MET A 351 -12.20 -2.02 8.07
N PRO A 352 -11.29 -1.05 7.88
CA PRO A 352 -11.51 0.31 8.37
C PRO A 352 -12.74 0.98 7.74
N ALA A 353 -13.03 0.73 6.47
CA ALA A 353 -14.24 1.25 5.81
C ALA A 353 -15.53 0.70 6.47
N MET A 354 -15.58 -0.61 6.73
CA MET A 354 -16.68 -1.25 7.47
C MET A 354 -16.80 -0.68 8.89
N ILE A 355 -15.68 -0.54 9.61
CA ILE A 355 -15.66 -0.03 10.99
C ILE A 355 -16.13 1.44 11.03
N ARG A 356 -15.60 2.28 10.13
CA ARG A 356 -16.04 3.66 9.96
C ARG A 356 -17.53 3.74 9.59
N GLY A 357 -18.03 2.78 8.82
CA GLY A 357 -19.44 2.66 8.43
C GLY A 357 -20.39 2.21 9.53
N GLY A 358 -19.93 2.02 10.77
CA GLY A 358 -20.77 1.53 11.87
C GLY A 358 -20.95 0.01 11.87
N GLY A 359 -19.93 -0.72 11.38
CA GLY A 359 -19.94 -2.18 11.27
C GLY A 359 -20.73 -2.72 10.08
N LYS A 360 -20.93 -1.90 9.04
CA LYS A 360 -21.85 -2.20 7.93
C LYS A 360 -21.14 -2.29 6.59
N MET A 361 -21.71 -3.10 5.71
CA MET A 361 -21.37 -3.17 4.29
C MET A 361 -22.65 -3.08 3.44
N TRP A 362 -22.49 -3.01 2.12
CA TRP A 362 -23.61 -2.89 1.19
C TRP A 362 -24.20 -4.26 0.86
N ASN A 363 -25.52 -4.39 0.93
CA ASN A 363 -26.26 -5.58 0.50
C ASN A 363 -26.69 -5.49 -0.98
N ALA A 364 -27.35 -6.52 -1.49
CA ALA A 364 -27.81 -6.60 -2.88
C ALA A 364 -28.81 -5.49 -3.29
N GLU A 365 -29.49 -4.87 -2.33
CA GLU A 365 -30.40 -3.74 -2.57
C GLU A 365 -29.69 -2.38 -2.53
N GLY A 366 -28.37 -2.35 -2.36
CA GLY A 366 -27.60 -1.11 -2.22
C GLY A 366 -27.85 -0.39 -0.88
N LYS A 367 -28.17 -1.15 0.18
CA LYS A 367 -28.37 -0.63 1.54
C LYS A 367 -27.28 -1.12 2.50
N GLU A 368 -26.97 -0.32 3.51
CA GLU A 368 -26.04 -0.69 4.59
C GLU A 368 -26.67 -1.73 5.53
N GLN A 369 -25.95 -2.80 5.83
CA GLN A 369 -26.37 -3.88 6.75
C GLN A 369 -25.16 -4.38 7.55
N ASP A 370 -25.39 -4.81 8.80
CA ASP A 370 -24.35 -5.41 9.63
C ASP A 370 -23.70 -6.61 8.93
N ALA A 371 -22.38 -6.72 9.01
CA ALA A 371 -21.62 -7.76 8.35
C ALA A 371 -20.79 -8.60 9.33
N LYS A 372 -20.69 -9.90 9.03
CA LYS A 372 -19.66 -10.78 9.55
C LYS A 372 -18.43 -10.67 8.65
N ALA A 373 -17.35 -10.10 9.18
CA ALA A 373 -16.06 -10.02 8.52
C ALA A 373 -15.23 -11.29 8.76
N VAL A 374 -15.21 -12.19 7.80
CA VAL A 374 -14.40 -13.42 7.83
C VAL A 374 -12.94 -13.08 7.49
N ILE A 375 -12.07 -13.32 8.46
CA ILE A 375 -10.61 -13.21 8.35
C ILE A 375 -10.05 -14.53 8.89
N PRO A 376 -9.76 -15.53 8.04
CA PRO A 376 -9.52 -16.90 8.51
C PRO A 376 -8.36 -17.04 9.50
N ASP A 377 -7.24 -16.37 9.25
CA ASP A 377 -6.05 -16.50 10.11
C ASP A 377 -6.09 -15.58 11.34
N ARG A 378 -5.70 -16.12 12.50
CA ARG A 378 -5.77 -15.41 13.79
C ARG A 378 -4.67 -14.39 14.03
N CYS A 379 -3.56 -14.37 13.29
CA CYS A 379 -2.41 -13.49 13.59
C CYS A 379 -2.83 -12.02 13.74
N TYR A 380 -3.80 -11.58 12.92
CA TYR A 380 -4.18 -10.17 12.84
C TYR A 380 -5.69 -9.92 13.03
N ALA A 381 -6.54 -10.95 12.92
CA ALA A 381 -8.00 -10.82 13.02
C ALA A 381 -8.46 -10.17 14.33
N GLY A 382 -7.78 -10.48 15.44
CA GLY A 382 -8.13 -9.96 16.77
C GLY A 382 -8.04 -8.44 16.90
N VAL A 383 -7.19 -7.77 16.10
CA VAL A 383 -7.08 -6.30 16.13
C VAL A 383 -8.39 -5.64 15.67
N TYR A 384 -8.95 -6.12 14.56
CA TYR A 384 -10.22 -5.61 14.06
C TYR A 384 -11.40 -6.01 14.93
N ASP A 385 -11.38 -7.24 15.46
CA ASP A 385 -12.43 -7.73 16.37
C ASP A 385 -12.54 -6.87 17.63
N GLU A 386 -11.41 -6.57 18.27
CA GLU A 386 -11.38 -5.67 19.44
C GLU A 386 -11.79 -4.23 19.09
N THR A 387 -11.47 -3.76 17.88
CA THR A 387 -11.92 -2.44 17.42
C THR A 387 -13.44 -2.39 17.24
N ILE A 388 -14.03 -3.43 16.65
CA ILE A 388 -15.49 -3.56 16.51
C ILE A 388 -16.16 -3.62 17.89
N LYS A 389 -15.69 -4.49 18.79
CA LYS A 389 -16.22 -4.60 20.17
C LYS A 389 -16.12 -3.27 20.91
N PHE A 390 -14.98 -2.59 20.80
CA PHE A 390 -14.80 -1.28 21.40
C PHE A 390 -15.86 -0.30 20.90
N CYS A 391 -16.08 -0.18 19.59
CA CYS A 391 -17.08 0.72 19.04
C CYS A 391 -18.53 0.33 19.40
N ILE A 392 -18.86 -0.95 19.51
CA ILE A 392 -20.18 -1.40 20.02
C ILE A 392 -20.41 -0.92 21.45
N GLU A 393 -19.40 -1.01 22.31
CA GLU A 393 -19.48 -0.57 23.71
C GLU A 393 -19.44 0.96 23.85
N ASN A 394 -18.64 1.63 23.01
CA ASN A 394 -18.23 3.02 23.22
C ASN A 394 -18.81 4.03 22.24
N GLY A 395 -19.55 3.57 21.22
CA GLY A 395 -19.95 4.37 20.07
C GLY A 395 -18.80 4.58 19.07
N ALA A 396 -19.09 5.35 18.01
CA ALA A 396 -18.09 5.77 17.05
C ALA A 396 -17.03 6.70 17.69
N PHE A 397 -15.83 6.75 17.12
CA PHE A 397 -14.83 7.74 17.50
C PHE A 397 -15.29 9.16 17.16
N ASP A 398 -14.93 10.12 18.01
CA ASP A 398 -15.14 11.54 17.78
C ASP A 398 -13.86 12.15 17.16
N VAL A 399 -13.94 12.48 15.88
CA VAL A 399 -12.84 13.08 15.09
C VAL A 399 -12.33 14.38 15.72
N THR A 400 -13.19 15.14 16.40
CA THR A 400 -12.84 16.45 16.97
C THR A 400 -11.95 16.35 18.21
N THR A 401 -12.00 15.21 18.92
CA THR A 401 -11.29 15.03 20.19
C THR A 401 -10.34 13.84 20.22
N MET A 402 -10.47 12.86 19.31
CA MET A 402 -9.66 11.65 19.36
C MET A 402 -8.17 11.94 19.13
N GLY A 403 -7.32 11.19 19.84
CA GLY A 403 -5.87 11.22 19.67
C GLY A 403 -5.44 10.66 18.31
N THR A 404 -4.13 10.47 18.13
CA THR A 404 -3.54 9.87 16.94
C THR A 404 -2.73 8.62 17.24
N VAL A 405 -2.71 7.69 16.28
CA VAL A 405 -1.93 6.45 16.39
C VAL A 405 -0.91 6.36 15.26
N PRO A 406 0.29 6.95 15.43
CA PRO A 406 1.42 6.74 14.53
C PRO A 406 1.86 5.27 14.50
N ASN A 407 2.57 4.90 13.43
CA ASN A 407 3.15 3.57 13.30
C ASN A 407 4.65 3.63 12.97
N VAL A 408 5.41 2.80 13.69
CA VAL A 408 6.79 2.44 13.39
C VAL A 408 6.82 0.97 12.95
N GLY A 409 6.95 0.76 11.64
CA GLY A 409 6.76 -0.56 11.03
C GLY A 409 8.07 -1.19 10.55
N LEU A 410 8.32 -2.42 10.98
CA LEU A 410 9.38 -3.26 10.42
C LEU A 410 9.03 -3.62 8.97
N MET A 411 9.87 -3.27 8.01
CA MET A 411 9.64 -3.62 6.60
C MET A 411 10.89 -3.76 5.74
N ALA A 412 12.05 -3.28 6.21
CA ALA A 412 13.28 -3.26 5.42
C ALA A 412 13.64 -4.67 4.94
N GLN A 413 14.13 -4.77 3.70
CA GLN A 413 14.60 -6.02 3.10
C GLN A 413 13.53 -7.13 3.02
N LYS A 414 12.27 -6.74 2.76
CA LYS A 414 11.11 -7.64 2.62
C LYS A 414 10.86 -8.48 3.89
N ALA A 415 10.92 -7.82 5.05
CA ALA A 415 10.69 -8.49 6.33
C ALA A 415 9.34 -9.22 6.37
N GLU A 416 9.35 -10.40 6.98
CA GLU A 416 8.19 -11.23 7.33
C GLU A 416 7.38 -11.68 6.09
N GLU A 417 6.05 -11.66 6.15
CA GLU A 417 5.20 -12.22 5.09
C GLU A 417 5.40 -11.58 3.70
N TYR A 418 5.86 -10.33 3.63
CA TYR A 418 6.10 -9.64 2.36
C TYR A 418 7.30 -10.24 1.59
N GLY A 419 8.13 -11.02 2.28
CA GLY A 419 9.21 -11.80 1.69
C GLY A 419 8.85 -13.25 1.41
N SER A 420 7.65 -13.75 1.76
CA SER A 420 7.35 -15.19 1.79
C SER A 420 6.87 -15.79 0.47
N HIS A 421 6.59 -14.98 -0.55
CA HIS A 421 5.90 -15.45 -1.76
C HIS A 421 6.64 -16.57 -2.51
N ASP A 422 7.97 -16.51 -2.57
CA ASP A 422 8.83 -17.50 -3.22
C ASP A 422 9.19 -18.69 -2.28
N LYS A 423 8.51 -18.76 -1.14
CA LYS A 423 8.61 -19.75 -0.06
C LYS A 423 7.22 -20.20 0.42
N THR A 424 6.19 -19.94 -0.38
CA THR A 424 4.80 -20.33 -0.10
C THR A 424 4.39 -21.40 -1.11
N PHE A 425 3.90 -22.53 -0.63
CA PHE A 425 3.60 -23.70 -1.45
C PHE A 425 2.28 -24.32 -1.03
N GLN A 426 1.50 -24.77 -2.01
CA GLN A 426 0.39 -25.66 -1.75
C GLN A 426 0.92 -27.09 -1.72
N ALA A 427 0.71 -27.80 -0.61
CA ALA A 427 1.15 -29.18 -0.44
C ALA A 427 0.45 -30.09 -1.45
N SER A 428 1.23 -30.91 -2.16
CA SER A 428 0.73 -31.82 -3.20
C SER A 428 0.18 -33.15 -2.65
N GLY A 429 0.45 -33.46 -1.39
CA GLY A 429 0.12 -34.73 -0.76
C GLY A 429 0.33 -34.68 0.75
N THR A 430 0.06 -35.79 1.41
CA THR A 430 0.32 -35.96 2.84
C THR A 430 1.80 -36.26 3.09
N GLY A 431 2.37 -35.61 4.10
CA GLY A 431 3.77 -35.76 4.46
C GLY A 431 4.26 -34.63 5.35
N SER A 432 5.49 -34.18 5.08
CA SER A 432 6.16 -33.15 5.86
C SER A 432 6.93 -32.18 4.96
N ILE A 433 6.77 -30.88 5.17
CA ILE A 433 7.61 -29.86 4.53
C ILE A 433 8.69 -29.45 5.52
N LYS A 434 9.95 -29.55 5.09
CA LYS A 434 11.15 -29.30 5.89
C LYS A 434 11.94 -28.12 5.35
N VAL A 435 12.41 -27.28 6.26
CA VAL A 435 13.42 -26.26 6.02
C VAL A 435 14.75 -26.82 6.51
N VAL A 436 15.69 -27.02 5.59
CA VAL A 436 16.94 -27.75 5.85
C VAL A 436 18.12 -26.86 5.53
N SER A 437 19.13 -26.85 6.39
CA SER A 437 20.38 -26.11 6.17
C SER A 437 21.27 -26.75 5.08
N ASP A 438 22.35 -26.06 4.71
CA ASP A 438 23.41 -26.61 3.86
C ASP A 438 24.18 -27.78 4.51
N SER A 439 24.19 -27.87 5.83
CA SER A 439 24.75 -29.02 6.58
C SER A 439 23.83 -30.24 6.64
N GLY A 440 22.58 -30.11 6.15
CA GLY A 440 21.56 -31.15 6.23
C GLY A 440 20.78 -31.18 7.55
N GLU A 441 20.97 -30.17 8.40
CA GLU A 441 20.19 -30.01 9.64
C GLU A 441 18.78 -29.52 9.34
N VAL A 442 17.77 -30.16 9.95
CA VAL A 442 16.38 -29.69 9.84
C VAL A 442 16.17 -28.55 10.81
N LEU A 443 16.06 -27.33 10.27
CA LEU A 443 15.83 -26.11 11.05
C LEU A 443 14.38 -26.04 11.53
N MET A 444 13.44 -26.37 10.65
CA MET A 444 12.00 -26.40 10.94
C MET A 444 11.32 -27.48 10.11
N GLU A 445 10.23 -28.02 10.66
CA GLU A 445 9.44 -29.08 10.03
C GLU A 445 7.95 -28.86 10.28
N GLN A 446 7.13 -28.98 9.23
CA GLN A 446 5.67 -28.89 9.31
C GLN A 446 5.01 -30.13 8.68
N ALA A 447 4.15 -30.80 9.44
CA ALA A 447 3.28 -31.84 8.89
C ALA A 447 2.23 -31.19 8.00
N VAL A 448 1.95 -31.78 6.84
CA VAL A 448 1.03 -31.25 5.84
C VAL A 448 0.14 -32.34 5.24
N GLU A 449 -1.07 -31.96 4.84
CA GLU A 449 -1.97 -32.76 3.99
C GLU A 449 -2.10 -32.12 2.60
N ALA A 450 -2.64 -32.88 1.63
CA ALA A 450 -2.88 -32.37 0.29
C ALA A 450 -3.78 -31.13 0.30
N GLY A 451 -3.35 -30.07 -0.37
CA GLY A 451 -4.09 -28.81 -0.48
C GLY A 451 -3.77 -27.78 0.62
N ASP A 452 -3.08 -28.19 1.70
CA ASP A 452 -2.62 -27.29 2.75
C ASP A 452 -1.67 -26.22 2.19
N ILE A 453 -1.67 -25.06 2.82
CA ILE A 453 -0.82 -23.93 2.40
C ILE A 453 0.32 -23.83 3.40
N PHE A 454 1.53 -24.15 2.97
CA PHE A 454 2.76 -23.90 3.74
C PHE A 454 3.35 -22.54 3.37
N ARG A 455 3.89 -21.82 4.35
CA ARG A 455 4.70 -20.62 4.12
C ARG A 455 5.91 -20.59 5.04
N MET A 456 7.00 -19.98 4.55
CA MET A 456 8.16 -19.60 5.35
C MET A 456 8.47 -18.10 5.15
N SER A 457 8.76 -17.40 6.25
CA SER A 457 9.13 -15.98 6.27
C SER A 457 10.52 -15.75 6.87
N GLN A 458 11.04 -14.54 6.69
CA GLN A 458 12.38 -14.13 7.12
C GLN A 458 12.37 -12.69 7.66
N ALA A 459 13.04 -12.43 8.77
CA ALA A 459 13.29 -11.09 9.29
C ALA A 459 14.76 -10.95 9.72
N LYS A 460 15.51 -10.09 9.05
CA LYS A 460 16.96 -9.93 9.27
C LYS A 460 17.24 -9.08 10.50
N ASP A 461 18.34 -9.39 11.19
CA ASP A 461 18.69 -8.75 12.45
C ASP A 461 18.94 -7.23 12.33
N ALA A 462 19.63 -6.80 11.27
CA ALA A 462 19.91 -5.37 11.05
C ALA A 462 18.63 -4.53 10.87
N PRO A 463 17.65 -4.93 10.03
CA PRO A 463 16.31 -4.33 10.02
C PRO A 463 15.63 -4.27 11.39
N ILE A 464 15.77 -5.30 12.23
CA ILE A 464 15.14 -5.34 13.56
C ILE A 464 15.79 -4.33 14.50
N GLN A 465 17.12 -4.23 14.51
CA GLN A 465 17.85 -3.23 15.29
C GLN A 465 17.45 -1.80 14.89
N ASP A 466 17.38 -1.52 13.58
CA ASP A 466 16.96 -0.22 13.07
C ASP A 466 15.50 0.10 13.45
N TRP A 467 14.61 -0.90 13.41
CA TRP A 467 13.22 -0.74 13.81
C TRP A 467 13.07 -0.37 15.30
N VAL A 468 13.82 -1.03 16.19
CA VAL A 468 13.87 -0.69 17.63
C VAL A 468 14.39 0.73 17.84
N LYS A 469 15.50 1.08 17.16
CA LYS A 469 16.07 2.43 17.20
C LYS A 469 15.06 3.49 16.74
N LEU A 470 14.32 3.23 15.65
CA LEU A 470 13.31 4.13 15.13
C LEU A 470 12.15 4.31 16.12
N ALA A 471 11.69 3.24 16.77
CA ALA A 471 10.64 3.29 17.78
C ALA A 471 11.03 4.18 18.97
N VAL A 472 12.25 4.00 19.51
CA VAL A 472 12.79 4.84 20.59
C VAL A 472 12.93 6.30 20.14
N THR A 473 13.46 6.52 18.92
CA THR A 473 13.63 7.86 18.34
C THR A 473 12.29 8.58 18.22
N ARG A 474 11.26 7.93 17.69
CA ARG A 474 9.93 8.52 17.54
C ARG A 474 9.27 8.80 18.90
N SER A 475 9.35 7.88 19.86
CA SER A 475 8.83 8.09 21.21
C SER A 475 9.48 9.30 21.88
N ARG A 476 10.81 9.45 21.75
CA ARG A 476 11.56 10.60 22.27
C ARG A 476 11.16 11.92 21.61
N LEU A 477 11.12 11.97 20.28
CA LEU A 477 10.82 13.20 19.53
C LEU A 477 9.39 13.70 19.75
N SER A 478 8.44 12.78 19.95
CA SER A 478 7.02 13.10 20.12
C SER A 478 6.55 13.10 21.58
N ASN A 479 7.41 12.70 22.52
CA ASN A 479 7.03 12.47 23.93
C ASN A 479 5.75 11.61 24.06
N THR A 480 5.64 10.57 23.24
CA THR A 480 4.45 9.71 23.14
C THR A 480 4.83 8.27 23.51
N PRO A 481 4.00 7.56 24.31
CA PRO A 481 4.22 6.16 24.62
C PRO A 481 4.29 5.31 23.36
N VAL A 482 5.16 4.30 23.36
CA VAL A 482 5.27 3.32 22.29
C VAL A 482 4.95 1.93 22.80
N ILE A 483 4.10 1.23 22.08
CA ILE A 483 3.75 -0.17 22.35
C ILE A 483 4.29 -0.99 21.19
N PHE A 484 5.10 -2.00 21.48
CA PHE A 484 5.48 -3.07 20.55
C PHE A 484 4.37 -4.13 20.54
N TRP A 485 3.78 -4.37 19.37
CA TRP A 485 2.63 -5.28 19.21
C TRP A 485 3.15 -6.67 18.84
N LEU A 486 3.50 -7.46 19.85
CA LEU A 486 4.14 -8.76 19.71
C LEU A 486 3.42 -9.78 20.61
N ASP A 487 2.87 -10.82 20.00
CA ASP A 487 2.20 -11.91 20.73
C ASP A 487 3.22 -12.97 21.15
N LYS A 488 3.54 -13.05 22.44
CA LYS A 488 4.43 -14.09 22.98
C LYS A 488 3.99 -15.54 22.67
N ASN A 489 2.75 -15.77 22.26
CA ASN A 489 2.24 -17.10 21.89
C ASN A 489 2.51 -17.44 20.42
N ARG A 490 2.91 -16.47 19.59
CA ARG A 490 3.46 -16.70 18.25
C ARG A 490 4.95 -17.00 18.36
N ALA A 491 5.39 -18.07 17.68
CA ALA A 491 6.79 -18.47 17.73
C ALA A 491 7.71 -17.39 17.14
N HIS A 492 7.27 -16.74 16.05
CA HIS A 492 7.99 -15.62 15.44
C HIS A 492 8.09 -14.43 16.38
N ASP A 493 6.96 -13.92 16.86
CA ASP A 493 6.93 -12.76 17.75
C ASP A 493 7.70 -13.02 19.05
N ALA A 494 7.77 -14.25 19.55
CA ALA A 494 8.62 -14.59 20.69
C ALA A 494 10.12 -14.38 20.39
N GLN A 495 10.60 -14.71 19.18
CA GLN A 495 11.95 -14.36 18.74
C GLN A 495 12.11 -12.84 18.65
N MET A 496 11.11 -12.14 18.10
CA MET A 496 11.13 -10.68 17.98
C MET A 496 11.17 -9.97 19.34
N ILE A 497 10.42 -10.45 20.33
CA ILE A 497 10.45 -9.95 21.71
C ILE A 497 11.86 -10.07 22.27
N ALA A 498 12.51 -11.23 22.11
CA ALA A 498 13.88 -11.43 22.56
C ALA A 498 14.87 -10.44 21.91
N LYS A 499 14.67 -10.10 20.63
CA LYS A 499 15.45 -9.07 19.93
C LYS A 499 15.17 -7.66 20.47
N VAL A 500 13.90 -7.30 20.67
CA VAL A 500 13.52 -6.00 21.22
C VAL A 500 14.10 -5.82 22.62
N GLU A 501 13.96 -6.82 23.50
CA GLU A 501 14.52 -6.80 24.86
C GLU A 501 16.05 -6.71 24.86
N LYS A 502 16.71 -7.32 23.87
CA LYS A 502 18.17 -7.24 23.69
C LYS A 502 18.62 -5.85 23.24
N TYR A 503 17.90 -5.20 22.33
CA TYR A 503 18.34 -3.95 21.68
C TYR A 503 17.84 -2.68 22.36
N LEU A 504 16.73 -2.71 23.10
CA LEU A 504 16.26 -1.55 23.86
C LEU A 504 17.31 -0.96 24.82
N PRO A 505 18.13 -1.76 25.54
CA PRO A 505 19.22 -1.27 26.38
C PRO A 505 20.34 -0.52 25.64
N ASP A 506 20.46 -0.65 24.32
CA ASP A 506 21.45 0.06 23.50
C ASP A 506 21.05 1.53 23.24
N HIS A 507 19.89 1.95 23.75
CA HIS A 507 19.35 3.29 23.59
C HIS A 507 19.02 3.95 24.94
N ASP A 508 19.08 5.28 24.98
CA ASP A 508 18.59 6.03 26.14
C ASP A 508 17.06 6.03 26.18
N THR A 509 16.50 5.19 27.04
CA THR A 509 15.05 5.04 27.28
C THR A 509 14.57 5.82 28.51
N SER A 510 15.44 6.62 29.14
CA SER A 510 15.10 7.37 30.36
C SER A 510 13.91 8.30 30.12
N GLY A 511 12.85 8.15 30.91
CA GLY A 511 11.64 8.98 30.78
C GLY A 511 10.73 8.64 29.59
N LEU A 512 10.96 7.53 28.88
CA LEU A 512 10.05 7.02 27.86
C LEU A 512 9.13 5.94 28.45
N ASP A 513 7.89 5.89 27.96
CA ASP A 513 6.94 4.80 28.22
C ASP A 513 6.98 3.83 27.04
N ILE A 514 7.64 2.69 27.23
CA ILE A 514 7.84 1.65 26.23
C ILE A 514 7.28 0.34 26.77
N GLN A 515 6.34 -0.25 26.06
CA GLN A 515 5.68 -1.50 26.45
C GLN A 515 5.73 -2.54 25.34
N ILE A 516 5.66 -3.82 25.70
CA ILE A 516 5.47 -4.93 24.77
C ILE A 516 4.16 -5.62 25.14
N LEU A 517 3.19 -5.62 24.24
CA LEU A 517 1.86 -6.21 24.44
C LEU A 517 1.47 -7.04 23.22
N SER A 518 0.62 -8.05 23.41
CA SER A 518 0.03 -8.76 22.27
C SER A 518 -0.82 -7.81 21.42
N PRO A 519 -1.01 -8.05 20.12
CA PRO A 519 -1.80 -7.17 19.26
C PRO A 519 -3.20 -6.86 19.81
N VAL A 520 -3.85 -7.84 20.44
CA VAL A 520 -5.17 -7.68 21.09
C VAL A 520 -5.10 -6.70 22.27
N GLU A 521 -4.15 -6.90 23.19
CA GLU A 521 -4.02 -6.02 24.38
C GLU A 521 -3.52 -4.63 24.00
N ALA A 522 -2.59 -4.54 23.06
CA ALA A 522 -2.10 -3.27 22.51
C ALA A 522 -3.23 -2.47 21.85
N THR A 523 -4.13 -3.15 21.11
CA THR A 523 -5.32 -2.54 20.51
C THR A 523 -6.23 -1.94 21.59
N LYS A 524 -6.57 -2.69 22.64
CA LYS A 524 -7.43 -2.19 23.73
C LYS A 524 -6.88 -0.94 24.40
N VAL A 525 -5.59 -0.95 24.75
CA VAL A 525 -4.91 0.21 25.37
C VAL A 525 -4.93 1.40 24.42
N THR A 526 -4.60 1.18 23.15
CA THR A 526 -4.53 2.21 22.11
C THR A 526 -5.89 2.85 21.85
N LEU A 527 -6.95 2.05 21.66
CA LEU A 527 -8.31 2.55 21.40
C LEU A 527 -8.84 3.38 22.58
N LYS A 528 -8.60 2.92 23.81
CA LYS A 528 -8.96 3.66 25.01
C LYS A 528 -8.27 5.02 25.05
N ARG A 529 -6.93 5.04 24.91
CA ARG A 529 -6.14 6.28 24.89
C ARG A 529 -6.60 7.22 23.76
N CYS A 530 -6.80 6.68 22.57
CA CYS A 530 -7.26 7.43 21.41
C CYS A 530 -8.62 8.09 21.66
N LYS A 531 -9.59 7.38 22.26
CA LYS A 531 -10.89 7.95 22.67
C LYS A 531 -10.74 9.06 23.71
N GLU A 532 -9.76 8.95 24.61
CA GLU A 532 -9.43 9.96 25.62
C GLU A 532 -8.63 11.16 25.07
N GLY A 533 -8.37 11.21 23.76
CA GLY A 533 -7.60 12.28 23.12
C GLY A 533 -6.09 12.14 23.27
N LEU A 534 -5.61 10.95 23.64
CA LEU A 534 -4.19 10.66 23.89
C LEU A 534 -3.57 9.84 22.74
N ASP A 535 -2.35 10.18 22.41
CA ASP A 535 -1.60 9.55 21.32
C ASP A 535 -0.89 8.27 21.79
N THR A 536 -0.71 7.31 20.88
CA THR A 536 0.04 6.08 21.15
C THR A 536 0.78 5.64 19.90
N ILE A 537 2.10 5.45 19.97
CA ILE A 537 2.87 4.90 18.84
C ILE A 537 2.69 3.38 18.83
N SER A 538 2.30 2.84 17.69
CA SER A 538 2.32 1.40 17.43
C SER A 538 3.65 1.00 16.77
N ALA A 539 4.48 0.23 17.46
CA ALA A 539 5.66 -0.40 16.87
C ALA A 539 5.30 -1.84 16.47
N THR A 540 5.29 -2.14 15.17
CA THR A 540 4.72 -3.40 14.65
C THR A 540 5.58 -4.07 13.58
N GLY A 541 5.32 -5.36 13.36
CA GLY A 541 5.72 -6.05 12.13
C GLY A 541 5.07 -5.47 10.86
N ASN A 542 5.42 -6.01 9.71
CA ASN A 542 5.13 -5.48 8.38
C ASN A 542 3.65 -5.55 8.01
N VAL A 543 2.96 -6.64 8.35
CA VAL A 543 1.51 -6.76 8.07
C VAL A 543 0.71 -5.78 8.92
N LEU A 544 0.97 -5.73 10.23
CA LEU A 544 0.30 -4.78 11.13
C LEU A 544 0.66 -3.32 10.79
N ARG A 545 1.86 -3.03 10.29
CA ARG A 545 2.18 -1.70 9.76
C ARG A 545 1.16 -1.30 8.70
N ASP A 546 0.87 -2.17 7.74
CA ASP A 546 -0.13 -1.85 6.72
C ASP A 546 -1.53 -1.67 7.32
N TYR A 547 -1.97 -2.63 8.15
CA TYR A 547 -3.33 -2.64 8.68
C TYR A 547 -3.60 -1.42 9.56
N LEU A 548 -2.67 -1.07 10.44
CA LEU A 548 -2.85 0.06 11.36
C LEU A 548 -2.70 1.42 10.67
N THR A 549 -1.87 1.50 9.62
CA THR A 549 -1.70 2.75 8.85
C THR A 549 -2.83 3.02 7.86
N ASP A 550 -3.75 2.06 7.67
CA ASP A 550 -5.07 2.33 7.11
C ASP A 550 -6.13 2.53 8.19
N LEU A 551 -6.17 1.66 9.22
CA LEU A 551 -7.21 1.69 10.26
C LEU A 551 -7.32 3.04 10.95
N PHE A 552 -6.26 3.49 11.61
CA PHE A 552 -6.35 4.71 12.40
C PHE A 552 -6.51 5.96 11.52
N PRO A 553 -5.76 6.14 10.42
CA PRO A 553 -5.96 7.29 9.54
C PRO A 553 -7.36 7.36 8.91
N ILE A 554 -8.00 6.23 8.59
CA ILE A 554 -9.38 6.24 8.09
C ILE A 554 -10.37 6.69 9.17
N LEU A 555 -10.15 6.30 10.43
CA LEU A 555 -10.98 6.74 11.56
C LEU A 555 -10.69 8.20 11.96
N GLU A 556 -9.43 8.65 11.86
CA GLU A 556 -8.99 9.98 12.28
C GLU A 556 -9.21 11.05 11.23
N LEU A 557 -8.96 10.73 9.96
CA LEU A 557 -8.88 11.69 8.85
C LEU A 557 -9.90 11.39 7.75
N GLY A 558 -10.62 10.27 7.84
CA GLY A 558 -11.57 9.81 6.83
C GLY A 558 -10.90 9.15 5.62
N THR A 559 -9.57 9.10 5.60
CA THR A 559 -8.75 8.51 4.53
C THR A 559 -7.31 8.31 5.01
N SER A 560 -6.64 7.27 4.53
CA SER A 560 -5.21 7.03 4.74
C SER A 560 -4.31 7.77 3.74
N ALA A 561 -4.89 8.44 2.74
CA ALA A 561 -4.12 9.14 1.69
C ALA A 561 -3.42 10.42 2.18
N LYS A 562 -3.79 10.95 3.36
CA LYS A 562 -3.28 12.23 3.90
C LYS A 562 -2.24 12.02 5.01
N MET A 563 -1.36 11.04 4.82
CA MET A 563 -0.37 10.60 5.81
C MET A 563 1.05 10.91 5.33
N LEU A 564 1.96 11.19 6.27
CA LEU A 564 3.40 11.09 6.01
C LEU A 564 3.77 9.62 5.97
N SER A 565 4.57 9.24 4.97
CA SER A 565 5.17 7.91 4.84
C SER A 565 6.67 8.07 4.61
N ILE A 566 7.39 8.20 5.74
CA ILE A 566 8.84 8.40 5.76
C ILE A 566 9.49 7.03 5.93
N VAL A 567 10.56 6.80 5.17
CA VAL A 567 11.40 5.62 5.25
C VAL A 567 12.81 6.10 5.55
N PRO A 568 13.19 6.19 6.84
CA PRO A 568 14.59 6.41 7.21
C PRO A 568 15.40 5.23 6.68
N LEU A 569 16.27 5.49 5.70
CA LEU A 569 17.08 4.46 5.09
C LEU A 569 18.14 4.03 6.10
N MET A 570 18.42 2.74 6.18
CA MET A 570 19.30 2.18 7.22
C MET A 570 20.70 2.82 7.25
N ASN A 571 21.18 3.30 6.11
CA ASN A 571 22.50 3.92 5.96
C ASN A 571 22.50 5.44 6.16
N GLY A 572 21.38 6.03 6.61
CA GLY A 572 21.30 7.43 7.05
C GLY A 572 20.55 8.38 6.11
N GLY A 573 20.26 7.96 4.87
CA GLY A 573 19.43 8.74 3.95
C GLY A 573 17.94 8.68 4.27
N GLY A 574 17.12 9.31 3.45
CA GLY A 574 15.67 9.34 3.56
C GLY A 574 14.95 9.06 2.24
N LEU A 575 13.91 8.22 2.32
CA LEU A 575 12.92 8.02 1.28
C LEU A 575 11.57 8.53 1.78
N PHE A 576 10.90 9.37 0.99
CA PHE A 576 9.67 10.06 1.35
C PHE A 576 8.58 9.68 0.35
N GLU A 577 7.71 8.75 0.73
CA GLU A 577 6.60 8.32 -0.12
C GLU A 577 5.46 9.34 -0.03
N THR A 578 4.98 9.82 -1.19
CA THR A 578 3.93 10.86 -1.25
C THR A 578 2.51 10.32 -1.04
N GLY A 579 2.37 9.02 -0.78
CA GLY A 579 1.10 8.39 -0.48
C GLY A 579 1.18 6.86 -0.58
N ALA A 580 0.22 6.17 0.03
CA ALA A 580 0.13 4.71 0.03
C ALA A 580 -0.73 4.12 -1.11
N GLY A 581 -1.37 4.96 -1.93
CA GLY A 581 -2.26 4.56 -3.02
C GLY A 581 -1.56 4.26 -4.35
N GLY A 582 -2.34 3.92 -5.38
CA GLY A 582 -1.88 3.76 -6.77
C GLY A 582 -1.85 5.08 -7.57
N SER A 583 -1.54 5.00 -8.87
CA SER A 583 -1.35 6.14 -9.79
C SER A 583 -2.64 6.70 -10.44
N ALA A 584 -3.80 6.17 -10.05
CA ALA A 584 -5.15 6.70 -10.35
C ALA A 584 -5.50 6.85 -11.87
N PRO A 585 -5.64 5.76 -12.64
CA PRO A 585 -5.95 5.79 -14.08
C PRO A 585 -7.22 6.58 -14.43
N LYS A 586 -8.25 6.52 -13.57
CA LYS A 586 -9.52 7.24 -13.76
C LYS A 586 -9.36 8.77 -13.71
N HIS A 587 -8.27 9.29 -13.16
CA HIS A 587 -7.98 10.72 -13.15
C HIS A 587 -7.42 11.15 -14.51
N VAL A 588 -6.57 10.33 -15.13
CA VAL A 588 -6.07 10.54 -16.49
C VAL A 588 -7.21 10.57 -17.49
N GLN A 589 -8.14 9.60 -17.43
CA GLN A 589 -9.31 9.58 -18.31
C GLN A 589 -10.17 10.85 -18.23
N GLN A 590 -10.31 11.43 -17.03
CA GLN A 590 -11.01 12.71 -16.88
C GLN A 590 -10.20 13.85 -17.49
N PHE A 591 -8.90 13.89 -17.24
CA PHE A 591 -8.01 14.88 -17.81
C PHE A 591 -8.02 14.84 -19.34
N GLU A 592 -7.94 13.66 -19.95
CA GLU A 592 -8.00 13.50 -21.40
C GLU A 592 -9.36 13.94 -21.98
N LYS A 593 -10.45 13.68 -21.27
CA LYS A 593 -11.80 13.98 -21.73
C LYS A 593 -12.17 15.47 -21.60
N GLU A 594 -11.82 16.08 -20.48
CA GLU A 594 -12.35 17.40 -20.09
C GLU A 594 -11.30 18.31 -19.43
N ASN A 595 -10.00 18.02 -19.63
CA ASN A 595 -8.87 18.80 -19.13
C ASN A 595 -9.02 19.20 -17.65
N TYR A 596 -9.43 18.25 -16.81
CA TYR A 596 -9.60 18.43 -15.37
C TYR A 596 -8.88 17.31 -14.63
N LEU A 597 -7.83 17.66 -13.88
CA LEU A 597 -7.08 16.68 -13.09
C LEU A 597 -7.48 16.76 -11.62
N ARG A 598 -8.22 15.75 -11.14
CA ARG A 598 -8.68 15.67 -9.74
C ARG A 598 -7.70 14.99 -8.77
N TRP A 599 -6.44 14.84 -9.17
CA TRP A 599 -5.38 14.30 -8.30
C TRP A 599 -5.06 15.29 -7.17
N ASP A 600 -5.08 14.82 -5.92
CA ASP A 600 -4.74 15.62 -4.75
C ASP A 600 -3.25 15.42 -4.41
N SER A 601 -2.46 16.46 -4.62
CA SER A 601 -1.01 16.45 -4.38
C SER A 601 -0.62 16.75 -2.93
N LEU A 602 -1.56 16.77 -1.98
CA LEU A 602 -1.26 17.02 -0.56
C LEU A 602 -0.13 16.14 -0.04
N GLY A 603 -0.11 14.85 -0.39
CA GLY A 603 0.95 13.94 0.05
C GLY A 603 2.33 14.27 -0.54
N GLU A 604 2.39 14.90 -1.72
CA GLU A 604 3.64 15.43 -2.30
C GLU A 604 4.15 16.63 -1.49
N PHE A 605 3.25 17.50 -1.01
CA PHE A 605 3.61 18.66 -0.19
C PHE A 605 4.19 18.20 1.16
N LEU A 606 3.53 17.23 1.78
CA LEU A 606 3.95 16.63 3.05
C LEU A 606 5.30 15.92 2.93
N ALA A 607 5.50 15.12 1.88
CA ALA A 607 6.76 14.44 1.62
C ALA A 607 7.90 15.42 1.35
N LEU A 608 7.63 16.52 0.64
CA LEU A 608 8.61 17.57 0.38
C LEU A 608 9.03 18.30 1.67
N ALA A 609 8.09 18.63 2.56
CA ALA A 609 8.42 19.24 3.85
C ALA A 609 9.33 18.34 4.68
N ALA A 610 8.99 17.05 4.79
CA ALA A 610 9.81 16.06 5.48
C ALA A 610 11.18 15.84 4.83
N SER A 611 11.24 15.88 3.49
CA SER A 611 12.48 15.78 2.72
C SER A 611 13.41 16.97 2.98
N LEU A 612 12.87 18.20 3.04
CA LEU A 612 13.62 19.42 3.34
C LEU A 612 14.10 19.45 4.81
N GLU A 613 13.26 19.01 5.76
CA GLU A 613 13.63 18.86 7.17
C GLU A 613 14.77 17.85 7.34
N HIS A 614 14.66 16.68 6.68
CA HIS A 614 15.74 15.70 6.68
C HIS A 614 17.04 16.27 6.10
N LEU A 615 16.94 16.99 4.97
CA LEU A 615 18.10 17.63 4.34
C LEU A 615 18.75 18.69 5.21
N SER A 616 17.94 19.48 5.94
CA SER A 616 18.41 20.47 6.91
C SER A 616 19.30 19.81 7.97
N ASN A 617 18.85 18.69 8.54
CA ASN A 617 19.58 17.96 9.56
C ASN A 617 20.82 17.26 9.00
N PHE A 618 20.65 16.50 7.92
CA PHE A 618 21.72 15.68 7.32
C PHE A 618 22.84 16.53 6.71
N ALA A 619 22.49 17.57 5.95
CA ALA A 619 23.43 18.43 5.25
C ALA A 619 23.75 19.74 6.00
N SER A 620 23.23 19.92 7.23
CA SER A 620 23.37 21.16 8.01
C SER A 620 22.95 22.41 7.21
N ASN A 621 21.81 22.34 6.52
CA ASN A 621 21.29 23.42 5.67
C ASN A 621 20.13 24.17 6.36
N PRO A 622 20.40 25.28 7.08
CA PRO A 622 19.36 26.02 7.81
C PRO A 622 18.30 26.64 6.89
N LYS A 623 18.64 26.97 5.63
CA LYS A 623 17.65 27.46 4.66
C LYS A 623 16.65 26.39 4.25
N ALA A 624 17.08 25.13 4.21
CA ALA A 624 16.17 24.00 4.00
C ALA A 624 15.18 23.85 5.18
N GLN A 625 15.60 24.14 6.41
CA GLN A 625 14.67 24.18 7.56
C GLN A 625 13.60 25.25 7.37
N VAL A 626 14.01 26.47 7.00
CA VAL A 626 13.06 27.57 6.77
C VAL A 626 12.06 27.20 5.66
N LEU A 627 12.52 26.58 4.57
CA LEU A 627 11.65 26.07 3.51
C LEU A 627 10.67 24.99 4.05
N ALA A 628 11.13 24.05 4.88
CA ALA A 628 10.29 23.01 5.47
C ALA A 628 9.20 23.61 6.39
N ASP A 629 9.60 24.45 7.35
CA ASP A 629 8.69 25.06 8.32
C ASP A 629 7.61 25.92 7.64
N THR A 630 8.01 26.69 6.62
CA THR A 630 7.08 27.53 5.85
C THR A 630 6.19 26.72 4.91
N LEU A 631 6.67 25.58 4.38
CA LEU A 631 5.84 24.67 3.60
C LEU A 631 4.80 23.96 4.46
N ASP A 632 5.14 23.56 5.68
CA ASP A 632 4.21 23.00 6.66
C ASP A 632 3.12 24.02 7.01
N ALA A 633 3.50 25.28 7.30
CA ALA A 633 2.55 26.36 7.56
C ALA A 633 1.64 26.65 6.35
N ALA A 634 2.22 26.69 5.15
CA ALA A 634 1.47 26.86 3.90
C ALA A 634 0.48 25.72 3.66
N THR A 635 0.87 24.47 3.96
CA THR A 635 0.00 23.30 3.87
C THR A 635 -1.15 23.37 4.88
N GLY A 636 -0.89 23.85 6.09
CA GLY A 636 -1.94 24.14 7.08
C GLY A 636 -2.95 25.18 6.57
N LYS A 637 -2.47 26.29 6.03
CA LYS A 637 -3.30 27.34 5.42
C LYS A 637 -4.07 26.84 4.20
N PHE A 638 -3.45 26.00 3.38
CA PHE A 638 -4.05 25.33 2.23
C PHE A 638 -5.27 24.49 2.63
N LEU A 639 -5.12 23.68 3.68
CA LEU A 639 -6.20 22.85 4.21
C LEU A 639 -7.31 23.70 4.82
N LEU A 640 -6.98 24.68 5.68
CA LEU A 640 -7.98 25.54 6.32
C LEU A 640 -8.83 26.35 5.33
N ASN A 641 -8.28 26.70 4.17
CA ASN A 641 -9.00 27.43 3.12
C ASN A 641 -9.60 26.52 2.04
N ASP A 642 -9.63 25.20 2.27
CA ASP A 642 -10.21 24.18 1.39
C ASP A 642 -9.72 24.29 -0.07
N LYS A 643 -8.40 24.36 -0.25
CA LYS A 643 -7.76 24.55 -1.57
C LYS A 643 -7.36 23.25 -2.28
N SER A 644 -7.85 22.10 -1.81
CA SER A 644 -7.75 20.81 -2.52
C SER A 644 -8.58 20.82 -3.83
N PRO A 645 -8.26 19.94 -4.81
CA PRO A 645 -9.06 19.80 -6.03
C PRO A 645 -10.54 19.49 -5.74
N ALA A 646 -11.44 20.34 -6.24
CA ALA A 646 -12.86 20.31 -5.86
C ALA A 646 -13.71 19.24 -6.59
N ARG A 647 -13.09 18.45 -7.49
CA ARG A 647 -13.71 17.33 -8.25
C ARG A 647 -14.91 17.77 -9.12
N LYS A 648 -14.94 19.04 -9.54
CA LYS A 648 -16.02 19.63 -10.32
C LYS A 648 -15.46 20.56 -11.39
N LEU A 649 -15.89 20.39 -12.64
CA LEU A 649 -15.49 21.26 -13.74
C LEU A 649 -15.85 22.74 -13.45
N GLY A 650 -14.96 23.65 -13.80
CA GLY A 650 -15.09 25.10 -13.54
C GLY A 650 -14.66 25.53 -12.14
N SER A 651 -14.24 24.59 -11.29
CA SER A 651 -13.61 24.87 -9.99
C SER A 651 -12.12 24.50 -10.03
N ILE A 652 -11.37 24.81 -8.97
CA ILE A 652 -9.95 24.47 -8.92
C ILE A 652 -9.74 22.96 -9.06
N ASP A 653 -8.75 22.60 -9.87
CA ASP A 653 -8.25 21.22 -10.01
C ASP A 653 -6.83 21.12 -9.42
N ASN A 654 -6.10 20.05 -9.72
CA ASN A 654 -4.71 19.85 -9.28
C ASN A 654 -3.81 21.07 -9.54
N ARG A 655 -3.89 21.69 -10.71
CA ARG A 655 -3.06 22.86 -11.07
C ARG A 655 -3.41 24.08 -10.21
N GLY A 656 -4.70 24.29 -9.97
CA GLY A 656 -5.19 25.32 -9.05
C GLY A 656 -4.68 25.11 -7.63
N SER A 657 -4.65 23.86 -7.17
CA SER A 657 -4.11 23.52 -5.85
C SER A 657 -2.61 23.83 -5.72
N HIS A 658 -1.82 23.57 -6.77
CA HIS A 658 -0.39 23.90 -6.79
C HIS A 658 -0.13 25.40 -6.75
N PHE A 659 -0.96 26.18 -7.46
CA PHE A 659 -0.90 27.64 -7.37
C PHE A 659 -1.15 28.12 -5.93
N TYR A 660 -2.20 27.62 -5.27
CA TYR A 660 -2.50 28.03 -3.89
C TYR A 660 -1.41 27.63 -2.90
N LEU A 661 -0.80 26.44 -3.08
CA LEU A 661 0.39 26.06 -2.30
C LEU A 661 1.53 27.06 -2.53
N ALA A 662 1.87 27.36 -3.79
CA ALA A 662 2.95 28.30 -4.12
C ALA A 662 2.68 29.70 -3.52
N LEU A 663 1.45 30.19 -3.62
CA LEU A 663 1.01 31.46 -3.03
C LEU A 663 1.22 31.47 -1.52
N TYR A 664 0.68 30.48 -0.81
CA TYR A 664 0.79 30.43 0.65
C TYR A 664 2.23 30.23 1.09
N TRP A 665 3.01 29.40 0.40
CA TRP A 665 4.41 29.18 0.72
C TRP A 665 5.26 30.44 0.51
N ALA A 666 5.03 31.19 -0.57
CA ALA A 666 5.69 32.48 -0.77
C ALA A 666 5.31 33.50 0.32
N GLN A 667 4.03 33.53 0.75
CA GLN A 667 3.58 34.39 1.84
C GLN A 667 4.25 34.06 3.17
N GLU A 668 4.34 32.77 3.53
CA GLU A 668 5.01 32.33 4.77
C GLU A 668 6.52 32.63 4.70
N LEU A 669 7.17 32.42 3.54
CA LEU A 669 8.58 32.76 3.32
C LEU A 669 8.88 34.27 3.36
N ALA A 670 7.94 35.11 2.92
CA ALA A 670 8.03 36.56 3.02
C ALA A 670 7.74 37.08 4.45
N ALA A 671 6.99 36.32 5.26
CA ALA A 671 6.61 36.70 6.62
C ALA A 671 7.59 36.22 7.70
N GLN A 672 8.28 35.10 7.48
CA GLN A 672 9.22 34.54 8.46
C GLN A 672 10.41 35.48 8.75
N THR A 673 11.01 35.32 9.94
CA THR A 673 12.12 36.14 10.44
C THR A 673 13.38 35.32 10.76
N ALA A 674 13.43 34.05 10.37
CA ALA A 674 14.56 33.15 10.59
C ALA A 674 15.70 33.36 9.57
N ASP A 675 15.38 33.75 8.33
CA ASP A 675 16.35 34.04 7.27
C ASP A 675 15.94 35.27 6.44
N ALA A 676 16.69 36.36 6.59
CA ALA A 676 16.38 37.63 5.92
C ALA A 676 16.63 37.62 4.40
N GLU A 677 17.49 36.73 3.90
CA GLU A 677 17.77 36.62 2.47
C GLU A 677 16.61 35.93 1.75
N LEU A 678 16.11 34.81 2.30
CA LEU A 678 14.91 34.15 1.82
C LEU A 678 13.71 35.10 1.91
N GLN A 679 13.56 35.83 3.02
CA GLN A 679 12.51 36.83 3.16
C GLN A 679 12.52 37.85 2.01
N ALA A 680 13.68 38.43 1.71
CA ALA A 680 13.83 39.44 0.66
C ALA A 680 13.59 38.86 -0.74
N LYS A 681 14.01 37.62 -1.00
CA LYS A 681 13.81 36.93 -2.28
C LYS A 681 12.34 36.59 -2.54
N PHE A 682 11.61 36.13 -1.52
CA PHE A 682 10.22 35.69 -1.67
C PHE A 682 9.19 36.83 -1.54
N ALA A 683 9.55 37.98 -0.97
CA ALA A 683 8.61 39.11 -0.85
C ALA A 683 8.04 39.59 -2.21
N PRO A 684 8.84 39.80 -3.28
CA PRO A 684 8.30 40.15 -4.60
C PRO A 684 7.41 39.06 -5.21
N LEU A 685 7.76 37.79 -5.01
CA LEU A 685 6.95 36.67 -5.50
C LEU A 685 5.60 36.61 -4.76
N ALA A 686 5.61 36.73 -3.44
CA ALA A 686 4.40 36.76 -2.62
C ALA A 686 3.46 37.90 -3.03
N GLU A 687 4.01 39.10 -3.25
CA GLU A 687 3.25 40.26 -3.75
C GLU A 687 2.66 39.97 -5.15
N SER A 688 3.47 39.46 -6.07
CA SER A 688 3.06 39.16 -7.44
C SER A 688 1.96 38.10 -7.50
N LEU A 689 2.11 36.97 -6.80
CA LEU A 689 1.11 35.90 -6.77
C LEU A 689 -0.18 36.36 -6.09
N THR A 690 -0.07 37.15 -5.00
CA THR A 690 -1.26 37.69 -4.30
C THR A 690 -2.02 38.67 -5.19
N ALA A 691 -1.31 39.60 -5.86
CA ALA A 691 -1.94 40.59 -6.74
C ALA A 691 -2.58 39.98 -8.00
N ASN A 692 -2.11 38.80 -8.44
CA ASN A 692 -2.58 38.12 -9.64
C ASN A 692 -3.43 36.87 -9.34
N GLU A 693 -3.92 36.68 -8.11
CA GLU A 693 -4.69 35.48 -7.72
C GLU A 693 -5.84 35.20 -8.68
N ASP A 694 -6.77 36.16 -8.85
CA ASP A 694 -7.94 36.00 -9.71
C ASP A 694 -7.58 35.74 -11.17
N LYS A 695 -6.51 36.38 -11.65
CA LYS A 695 -6.03 36.22 -13.02
C LYS A 695 -5.48 34.81 -13.25
N ILE A 696 -4.64 34.32 -12.35
CA ILE A 696 -4.05 32.98 -12.43
C ILE A 696 -5.14 31.92 -12.33
N VAL A 697 -6.05 32.03 -11.36
CA VAL A 697 -7.19 31.09 -11.23
C VAL A 697 -8.08 31.12 -12.48
N GLY A 698 -8.32 32.30 -13.05
CA GLY A 698 -9.04 32.46 -14.32
C GLY A 698 -8.36 31.78 -15.50
N GLU A 699 -7.04 31.91 -15.65
CA GLU A 699 -6.25 31.24 -16.69
C GLU A 699 -6.27 29.71 -16.52
N LEU A 700 -6.11 29.21 -15.29
CA LEU A 700 -6.12 27.77 -14.99
C LEU A 700 -7.50 27.15 -15.22
N ASN A 701 -8.57 27.76 -14.70
CA ASN A 701 -9.93 27.27 -14.87
C ASN A 701 -10.41 27.42 -16.33
N GLY A 702 -9.95 28.45 -17.04
CA GLY A 702 -10.26 28.69 -18.45
C GLY A 702 -9.69 27.62 -19.40
N ALA A 703 -8.69 26.85 -18.97
CA ALA A 703 -8.17 25.72 -19.74
C ALA A 703 -9.07 24.46 -19.66
N GLN A 704 -9.94 24.36 -18.66
CA GLN A 704 -10.77 23.18 -18.41
C GLN A 704 -11.93 23.06 -19.42
N GLY A 705 -12.39 21.84 -19.66
CA GLY A 705 -13.57 21.51 -20.47
C GLY A 705 -13.24 20.85 -21.81
N PRO A 706 -12.34 21.39 -22.64
CA PRO A 706 -11.88 20.72 -23.86
C PRO A 706 -11.20 19.38 -23.56
N ALA A 707 -11.26 18.46 -24.52
CA ALA A 707 -10.44 17.25 -24.49
C ALA A 707 -8.95 17.62 -24.62
N GLN A 708 -8.09 16.87 -23.94
CA GLN A 708 -6.65 17.11 -23.88
C GLN A 708 -5.90 15.86 -24.32
N ASP A 709 -5.06 15.99 -25.34
CA ASP A 709 -4.13 14.94 -25.74
C ASP A 709 -2.70 15.34 -25.35
N VAL A 710 -2.01 14.45 -24.65
CA VAL A 710 -0.61 14.62 -24.24
C VAL A 710 0.35 13.72 -25.02
N GLY A 711 -0.11 13.06 -26.08
CA GLY A 711 0.73 12.28 -26.99
C GLY A 711 1.14 10.90 -26.46
N GLY A 712 0.31 10.27 -25.64
CA GLY A 712 0.53 8.94 -25.07
C GLY A 712 0.00 8.79 -23.65
N TYR A 713 -0.14 7.54 -23.20
CA TYR A 713 -0.63 7.21 -21.86
C TYR A 713 0.52 6.80 -20.94
N PHE A 714 1.29 5.78 -21.32
CA PHE A 714 2.43 5.28 -20.55
C PHE A 714 3.71 6.07 -20.79
N GLN A 715 3.87 6.70 -21.96
CA GLN A 715 5.03 7.52 -22.31
C GLN A 715 4.60 8.89 -22.88
N PRO A 716 3.86 9.73 -22.15
CA PRO A 716 3.34 10.99 -22.68
C PRO A 716 4.46 11.88 -23.26
N ASN A 717 4.13 12.68 -24.27
CA ASN A 717 5.07 13.67 -24.81
C ASN A 717 5.27 14.79 -23.78
N ALA A 718 6.50 14.95 -23.29
CA ALA A 718 6.83 15.88 -22.22
C ALA A 718 6.48 17.35 -22.54
N GLU A 719 6.60 17.77 -23.80
CA GLU A 719 6.26 19.14 -24.21
C GLU A 719 4.74 19.36 -24.21
N LEU A 720 3.96 18.39 -24.74
CA LEU A 720 2.50 18.46 -24.72
C LEU A 720 1.94 18.39 -23.30
N ALA A 721 2.45 17.46 -22.48
CA ALA A 721 2.09 17.35 -21.07
C ALA A 721 2.45 18.63 -20.30
N GLY A 722 3.64 19.20 -20.52
CA GLY A 722 4.05 20.47 -19.92
C GLY A 722 3.12 21.63 -20.28
N LYS A 723 2.76 21.79 -21.56
CA LYS A 723 1.80 22.82 -22.00
C LYS A 723 0.42 22.65 -21.37
N ALA A 724 -0.07 21.41 -21.30
CA ALA A 724 -1.37 21.10 -20.73
C ALA A 724 -1.42 21.33 -19.20
N MET A 725 -0.31 21.03 -18.51
CA MET A 725 -0.21 21.12 -17.06
C MET A 725 0.21 22.50 -16.54
N ARG A 726 0.71 23.39 -17.42
CA ARG A 726 1.12 24.77 -17.08
C ARG A 726 0.45 25.82 -17.97
N PRO A 727 -0.90 25.88 -18.04
CA PRO A 727 -1.59 26.77 -18.98
C PRO A 727 -1.59 28.26 -18.55
N SER A 728 -1.29 28.57 -17.28
CA SER A 728 -1.22 29.97 -16.81
C SER A 728 0.13 30.59 -17.13
N ALA A 729 0.17 31.44 -18.15
CA ALA A 729 1.34 32.23 -18.50
C ALA A 729 1.75 33.18 -17.37
N THR A 730 0.77 33.72 -16.62
CA THR A 730 1.03 34.61 -15.48
C THR A 730 1.75 33.87 -14.36
N LEU A 731 1.31 32.66 -14.00
CA LEU A 731 1.98 31.84 -12.99
C LEU A 731 3.38 31.43 -13.44
N ASN A 732 3.52 30.97 -14.69
CA ASN A 732 4.83 30.54 -15.23
C ASN A 732 5.86 31.68 -15.16
N ALA A 733 5.49 32.88 -15.61
CA ALA A 733 6.38 34.04 -15.56
C ALA A 733 6.75 34.46 -14.13
N ALA A 734 5.83 34.31 -13.17
CA ALA A 734 6.12 34.61 -11.76
C ALA A 734 7.12 33.61 -11.14
N ILE A 735 6.97 32.31 -11.43
CA ILE A 735 7.87 31.26 -10.94
C ILE A 735 9.25 31.34 -11.62
N GLU A 736 9.32 31.66 -12.92
CA GLU A 736 10.57 31.81 -13.66
C GLU A 736 11.39 33.04 -13.24
N ALA A 737 10.75 34.03 -12.60
CA ALA A 737 11.41 35.24 -12.11
C ALA A 737 12.05 35.09 -10.72
N LEU A 738 11.82 33.96 -10.04
CA LEU A 738 12.41 33.61 -8.74
C LEU A 738 13.81 33.00 -8.94
#